data_AF-A0A427YEX4-F1
#
_entry.id   AF-A0A427YEX4-F1
#
_cell.length_a   1.000
_cell.length_b   1.000
_cell.length_c   1.000
_cell.angle_alpha   90.00
_cell.angle_beta   90.00
_cell.angle_gamma   90.00
#
_symmetry.space_group_name_H-M   'P 1'
#
loop_
_entity.id
_entity.type
_entity.pdbx_description
1 polymer ?
#
loop_
_entity_poly.entity_id
_entity_poly.type
_entity_poly.pdbx_seq_one_letter_code
_entity_poly.pdbx_strand_id
1 'polypeptide(L)'
;MSALAHPTGIPDLAEREKDKDQERDIPHDAASLISEQTLLAKKEGIKPAFLAKVNVLNAALHEIGMGRYQWELFITAGFGWFADNIWLQAIAIVMPAVANEWVGYPHVRMATFALYAGLIVGATFWGMSCDVIGRRLAWNSTLVIAGIFGIAAGGAPNYVGFCALIACIGFGAGGNLPVDGTMFLEFLPGNKQYLLTFLSVWWAVGQVVGSLISWAFLANYGCETPPAGTFCSRESNMGWRYTYFCLGALMLFLWAIRFFVLPVYESPKFLASVGRDEEAVQVIHNIAKRNGKETSLTVEDLRAAAAPYLGDKLDGPVETKFSTLELIKHSFDDMRGEHIRALFSTPRLAWSTSLVIFCYASLGLAYPLFNGFLSGYLADKNANFGDTSLNATYAAYTYQAACGVPGSIVAALLVNWSRGGRKFAMAFFTVMAGIFLFALTQARTGPAINGLVSIASFFENAFYGVLYGYAPEVFPTPSRGTGDALASAASRLTGIFAPIIAVYSPAAKYPDGPVYASASIFVATGIVMLFLPIETVGRTALVPAYQTLRAAPRRSADSEIDSDSDIDIDIDIDDNKDWDNHPVEDAAVPETLVAPTDPNIVSITRTRLIPRSHTLLTAHVPLLSHIHAPGLSGFSSQDKGGIDLPGYSVLEHYAGVATVLDRSSSRGGKIDGGKDSDSGRGGEGIARETSQLHEDTSTWEAHPLLELMARGREIAVDHQRKRESVDTLERAVEDYQEAFGMAPQRGLRCGEHTLASSLNATPIPSLIPLAHTSVLPLLAMPPRLLRERAMEKIDVLGMMALEFHPEEEAGEGIRMLGLDEVGASRHVAKDYPSLLTPLVHLLPPSPADAPLTLTIWTEDNAFRIPSERILAKSRELARRGLVWDEAELLAAEAEVDGLKGWGNVCDPPIDRSVGNQTRYDVAEASELAALFVVDPLQYMDVCEHPEHLVMNGEMIMKEDTAVRRWEPIMASSRLMHGSEMLGAPTRDTMDIIEREVPWRNKTDSRLFFRGGPTGIFHTSARWDWRSSQRDRLALFAKDRHARAHDDPLLVDRGVGQGGVVIREMWTMIRSRLERRGSGFVMCHPNGEDALSDCPGSFHGCIDLIDTVVWSGFVDQETSLSYKYRLDVDGYGWTSRWRKELSTNSVVLKATLYPEWWSTQAIPWYHYVPARYDFSDLFDIMAFFTGSPERDVPGRDDLAEEIAAHGREFALEHLRWEDMQSYMFLFLLEYRRAWADDRRAATYRYTESDAGMGHVDNVELDL
;
A
#
# COMPACT_ATOMS: atom_id res chain seq x y z
N MET A 1 21.87 -54.92 11.55
CA MET A 1 22.12 -56.08 12.44
C MET A 1 23.12 -55.68 13.51
N SER A 2 22.85 -56.06 14.77
CA SER A 2 23.76 -56.27 15.92
C SER A 2 25.00 -55.38 16.13
N ALA A 3 24.92 -54.50 17.14
CA ALA A 3 25.86 -54.40 18.29
C ALA A 3 25.32 -53.30 19.25
N LEU A 4 24.52 -53.64 20.28
CA LEU A 4 24.89 -54.14 21.62
C LEU A 4 25.21 -53.02 22.64
N ALA A 5 24.25 -52.69 23.52
CA ALA A 5 24.32 -52.96 24.98
C ALA A 5 23.29 -52.16 25.81
N HIS A 6 22.52 -52.87 26.62
CA HIS A 6 21.71 -52.41 27.77
C HIS A 6 22.16 -53.24 29.00
N PRO A 7 21.73 -52.97 30.25
CA PRO A 7 21.20 -51.73 30.85
C PRO A 7 21.77 -51.45 32.27
N THR A 8 21.91 -50.18 32.69
CA THR A 8 21.94 -49.80 34.12
C THR A 8 21.54 -48.35 34.33
N GLY A 9 20.77 -48.07 35.38
CA GLY A 9 20.51 -46.70 35.86
C GLY A 9 19.18 -46.09 35.39
N ILE A 10 18.08 -46.57 35.98
CA ILE A 10 16.88 -45.75 36.16
C ILE A 10 17.18 -44.84 37.36
N PRO A 11 17.18 -43.50 37.23
CA PRO A 11 16.91 -42.62 38.35
C PRO A 11 15.39 -42.53 38.50
N ASP A 12 14.88 -42.90 39.67
CA ASP A 12 13.47 -42.70 40.00
C ASP A 12 13.07 -41.23 39.83
N LEU A 13 12.12 -40.97 38.93
CA LEU A 13 11.35 -39.73 38.92
C LEU A 13 10.13 -39.85 39.87
N ALA A 14 10.31 -40.58 40.97
CA ALA A 14 9.37 -40.72 42.08
C ALA A 14 9.72 -39.81 43.29
N GLU A 15 10.84 -39.07 43.24
CA GLU A 15 11.22 -38.09 44.27
C GLU A 15 11.38 -36.68 43.70
N ARG A 16 10.26 -36.12 43.20
CA ARG A 16 10.06 -34.66 43.20
C ARG A 16 8.62 -34.23 43.51
N GLU A 17 7.92 -35.09 44.25
CA GLU A 17 6.51 -34.96 44.64
C GLU A 17 6.37 -34.67 46.16
N LYS A 18 7.37 -33.99 46.74
CA LYS A 18 7.39 -33.51 48.13
C LYS A 18 8.05 -32.13 48.22
N ASP A 19 7.31 -31.13 47.76
CA ASP A 19 7.28 -29.75 48.29
C ASP A 19 6.45 -28.85 47.36
N LYS A 20 5.12 -29.10 47.34
CA LYS A 20 4.04 -28.10 47.21
C LYS A 20 2.64 -28.73 47.19
N ASP A 21 2.41 -29.69 48.09
CA ASP A 21 1.07 -29.87 48.65
C ASP A 21 0.74 -28.67 49.54
N GLN A 22 0.37 -27.57 48.88
CA GLN A 22 -0.50 -26.59 49.51
C GLN A 22 -1.83 -26.74 48.80
N GLU A 23 -2.66 -27.63 49.36
CA GLU A 23 -4.10 -27.64 49.12
C GLU A 23 -4.61 -26.21 49.25
N ARG A 24 -4.81 -25.57 48.11
CA ARG A 24 -5.82 -24.54 48.00
C ARG A 24 -7.07 -25.28 47.56
N ASP A 25 -7.87 -25.66 48.56
CA ASP A 25 -9.31 -25.62 48.43
C ASP A 25 -9.68 -24.24 47.91
N ILE A 26 -9.72 -24.11 46.59
CA ILE A 26 -10.43 -23.04 45.92
C ILE A 26 -11.79 -23.67 45.59
N PRO A 27 -12.89 -23.24 46.23
CA PRO A 27 -14.19 -23.43 45.64
C PRO A 27 -14.09 -22.78 44.26
N HIS A 28 -14.08 -23.58 43.20
CA HIS A 28 -14.12 -23.06 41.84
C HIS A 28 -15.53 -22.49 41.59
N ASP A 29 -15.78 -21.31 42.17
CA ASP A 29 -16.92 -20.47 41.81
C ASP A 29 -16.97 -20.40 40.30
N ALA A 30 -18.17 -20.50 39.71
CA ALA A 30 -18.35 -20.41 38.27
C ALA A 30 -17.67 -19.14 37.70
N ALA A 31 -17.69 -18.04 38.47
CA ALA A 31 -16.98 -16.81 38.18
C ALA A 31 -15.46 -16.96 37.96
N SER A 32 -14.78 -17.87 38.69
CA SER A 32 -13.34 -18.14 38.53
C SER A 32 -13.02 -18.82 37.19
N LEU A 33 -13.80 -19.84 36.83
CA LEU A 33 -13.68 -20.58 35.56
C LEU A 33 -14.06 -19.70 34.37
N ILE A 34 -15.11 -18.89 34.50
CA ILE A 34 -15.53 -17.87 33.53
C ILE A 34 -14.41 -16.83 33.33
N SER A 35 -13.78 -16.36 34.42
CA SER A 35 -12.66 -15.41 34.36
C SER A 35 -11.43 -16.03 33.67
N GLU A 36 -11.07 -17.27 34.00
CA GLU A 36 -9.93 -17.97 33.37
C GLU A 36 -10.16 -18.23 31.88
N GLN A 37 -11.35 -18.73 31.48
CA GLN A 37 -11.69 -18.92 30.07
C GLN A 37 -11.80 -17.60 29.31
N THR A 38 -12.31 -16.53 29.92
CA THR A 38 -12.33 -15.18 29.32
C THR A 38 -10.91 -14.64 29.12
N LEU A 39 -10.01 -14.87 30.09
CA LEU A 39 -8.60 -14.49 29.98
C LEU A 39 -7.87 -15.30 28.90
N LEU A 40 -8.16 -16.60 28.77
CA LEU A 40 -7.62 -17.45 27.71
C LEU A 40 -8.15 -17.02 26.33
N ALA A 41 -9.45 -16.77 26.20
CA ALA A 41 -10.08 -16.25 24.98
C ALA A 41 -9.46 -14.91 24.55
N LYS A 42 -9.23 -14.00 25.51
CA LYS A 42 -8.54 -12.73 25.28
C LYS A 42 -7.06 -12.89 24.87
N LYS A 43 -6.35 -13.92 25.37
CA LYS A 43 -4.97 -14.24 24.95
C LYS A 43 -4.89 -14.85 23.55
N GLU A 44 -5.92 -15.59 23.15
CA GLU A 44 -6.01 -16.28 21.87
C GLU A 44 -6.65 -15.42 20.76
N GLY A 45 -7.24 -14.26 21.09
CA GLY A 45 -7.89 -13.37 20.12
C GLY A 45 -9.30 -13.81 19.70
N ILE A 46 -10.02 -14.53 20.58
CA ILE A 46 -11.27 -15.24 20.23
C ILE A 46 -12.41 -14.82 21.17
N LYS A 47 -13.67 -14.84 20.69
CA LYS A 47 -14.87 -14.62 21.51
C LYS A 47 -15.02 -15.72 22.59
N PRO A 48 -15.19 -15.42 23.90
CA PRO A 48 -15.24 -16.43 24.97
C PRO A 48 -16.31 -17.52 24.77
N ALA A 49 -17.52 -17.12 24.35
CA ALA A 49 -18.63 -18.05 24.06
C ALA A 49 -18.27 -19.10 22.98
N PHE A 50 -17.49 -18.71 21.96
CA PHE A 50 -17.04 -19.64 20.92
C PHE A 50 -15.90 -20.55 21.41
N LEU A 51 -14.96 -20.02 22.21
CA LEU A 51 -13.91 -20.86 22.81
C LEU A 51 -14.53 -21.96 23.70
N ALA A 52 -15.56 -21.61 24.47
CA ALA A 52 -16.30 -22.58 25.28
C ALA A 52 -16.92 -23.70 24.41
N LYS A 53 -17.65 -23.35 23.33
CA LYS A 53 -18.20 -24.32 22.36
C LYS A 53 -17.13 -25.22 21.74
N VAL A 54 -16.00 -24.65 21.30
CA VAL A 54 -14.89 -25.41 20.68
C VAL A 54 -14.25 -26.40 21.66
N ASN A 55 -14.18 -26.07 22.95
CA ASN A 55 -13.70 -27.00 23.97
C ASN A 55 -14.61 -28.24 24.10
N VAL A 56 -15.94 -28.06 24.04
CA VAL A 56 -16.89 -29.20 24.03
C VAL A 56 -16.71 -30.07 22.78
N LEU A 57 -16.58 -29.45 21.60
CA LEU A 57 -16.35 -30.18 20.34
C LEU A 57 -15.01 -30.94 20.33
N ASN A 58 -13.93 -30.34 20.87
CA ASN A 58 -12.64 -30.99 21.01
C ASN A 58 -12.70 -32.18 21.98
N ALA A 59 -13.46 -32.07 23.08
CA ALA A 59 -13.67 -33.18 24.02
C ALA A 59 -14.39 -34.37 23.36
N ALA A 60 -15.44 -34.11 22.58
CA ALA A 60 -16.15 -35.15 21.82
C ALA A 60 -15.25 -35.80 20.73
N LEU A 61 -14.45 -35.00 20.00
CA LEU A 61 -13.45 -35.53 19.06
C LEU A 61 -12.36 -36.37 19.76
N HIS A 62 -12.00 -36.04 21.01
CA HIS A 62 -11.05 -36.82 21.80
C HIS A 62 -11.65 -38.15 22.31
N GLU A 63 -12.92 -38.15 22.71
CA GLU A 63 -13.71 -39.35 23.06
C GLU A 63 -13.82 -40.32 21.86
N ILE A 64 -14.09 -39.77 20.67
CA ILE A 64 -14.12 -40.54 19.40
C ILE A 64 -12.70 -41.01 19.02
N GLY A 65 -11.69 -40.16 19.14
CA GLY A 65 -10.30 -40.47 18.79
C GLY A 65 -10.08 -40.70 17.28
N MET A 66 -8.91 -41.25 16.92
CA MET A 66 -8.59 -41.60 15.53
C MET A 66 -9.35 -42.86 15.10
N GLY A 67 -10.22 -42.72 14.11
CA GLY A 67 -10.91 -43.84 13.47
C GLY A 67 -10.76 -43.83 11.95
N ARG A 68 -11.63 -44.59 11.28
CA ARG A 68 -11.63 -44.78 9.82
C ARG A 68 -11.74 -43.45 9.07
N TYR A 69 -12.61 -42.54 9.52
CA TYR A 69 -12.83 -41.25 8.86
C TYR A 69 -11.57 -40.37 8.84
N GLN A 70 -10.83 -40.29 9.95
CA GLN A 70 -9.60 -39.48 10.00
C GLN A 70 -8.48 -40.03 9.10
N TRP A 71 -8.41 -41.35 8.90
CA TRP A 71 -7.46 -41.94 7.94
C TRP A 71 -7.87 -41.77 6.49
N GLU A 72 -9.17 -41.90 6.18
CA GLU A 72 -9.72 -41.53 4.86
C GLU A 72 -9.48 -40.03 4.57
N LEU A 73 -9.56 -39.17 5.59
CA LEU A 73 -9.26 -37.75 5.49
C LEU A 73 -7.76 -37.47 5.30
N PHE A 74 -6.86 -38.17 6.01
CA PHE A 74 -5.41 -38.03 5.81
C PHE A 74 -4.99 -38.35 4.37
N ILE A 75 -5.54 -39.42 3.78
CA ILE A 75 -5.26 -39.79 2.38
C ILE A 75 -5.81 -38.75 1.42
N THR A 76 -7.07 -38.33 1.62
CA THR A 76 -7.70 -37.35 0.71
C THR A 76 -7.09 -35.96 0.84
N ALA A 77 -6.69 -35.50 2.03
CA ALA A 77 -5.87 -34.30 2.25
C ALA A 77 -4.55 -34.39 1.49
N GLY A 78 -3.90 -35.56 1.54
CA GLY A 78 -2.67 -35.84 0.82
C GLY A 78 -2.75 -35.55 -0.68
N PHE A 79 -3.91 -35.73 -1.32
CA PHE A 79 -4.05 -35.50 -2.76
C PHE A 79 -3.83 -34.04 -3.20
N GLY A 80 -4.17 -33.05 -2.38
CA GLY A 80 -3.97 -31.64 -2.74
C GLY A 80 -2.55 -31.17 -2.42
N TRP A 81 -1.94 -31.67 -1.34
CA TRP A 81 -0.49 -31.50 -1.08
C TRP A 81 0.35 -32.13 -2.20
N PHE A 82 -0.03 -33.33 -2.66
CA PHE A 82 0.53 -34.00 -3.84
C PHE A 82 0.36 -33.18 -5.12
N ALA A 83 -0.80 -32.54 -5.31
CA ALA A 83 -1.09 -31.70 -6.46
C ALA A 83 -0.31 -30.37 -6.46
N ASP A 84 -0.18 -29.68 -5.32
CA ASP A 84 0.57 -28.42 -5.18
C ASP A 84 2.01 -28.58 -5.69
N ASN A 85 2.73 -29.59 -5.19
CA ASN A 85 4.10 -29.84 -5.64
C ASN A 85 4.16 -30.22 -7.13
N ILE A 86 3.27 -31.10 -7.60
CA ILE A 86 3.30 -31.56 -9.00
C ILE A 86 3.24 -30.39 -9.99
N TRP A 87 2.43 -29.36 -9.75
CA TRP A 87 2.32 -28.25 -10.69
C TRP A 87 3.54 -27.31 -10.66
N LEU A 88 4.11 -27.08 -9.47
CA LEU A 88 5.39 -26.37 -9.31
C LEU A 88 6.54 -27.09 -10.00
N GLN A 89 6.61 -28.41 -9.84
CA GLN A 89 7.66 -29.24 -10.43
C GLN A 89 7.47 -29.41 -11.95
N ALA A 90 6.23 -29.62 -12.42
CA ALA A 90 5.93 -29.85 -13.83
C ALA A 90 6.36 -28.67 -14.71
N ILE A 91 6.06 -27.42 -14.31
CA ILE A 91 6.44 -26.26 -15.11
C ILE A 91 7.97 -26.12 -15.22
N ALA A 92 8.70 -26.40 -14.14
CA ALA A 92 10.16 -26.36 -14.13
C ALA A 92 10.77 -27.43 -15.03
N ILE A 93 10.22 -28.65 -15.02
CA ILE A 93 10.72 -29.78 -15.82
C ILE A 93 10.41 -29.61 -17.32
N VAL A 94 9.22 -29.15 -17.72
CA VAL A 94 8.88 -29.00 -19.15
C VAL A 94 9.48 -27.75 -19.81
N MET A 95 9.93 -26.78 -19.02
CA MET A 95 10.37 -25.47 -19.51
C MET A 95 11.35 -25.54 -20.70
N PRO A 96 12.39 -26.40 -20.71
CA PRO A 96 13.31 -26.48 -21.84
C PRO A 96 12.62 -26.95 -23.13
N ALA A 97 11.72 -27.94 -23.03
CA ALA A 97 10.97 -28.46 -24.17
C ALA A 97 9.97 -27.42 -24.72
N VAL A 98 9.36 -26.60 -23.86
CA VAL A 98 8.51 -25.47 -24.28
C VAL A 98 9.35 -24.35 -24.91
N ALA A 99 10.57 -24.10 -24.40
CA ALA A 99 11.49 -23.11 -24.94
C ALA A 99 11.87 -23.41 -26.39
N ASN A 100 12.18 -24.69 -26.67
CA ASN A 100 12.58 -25.21 -27.97
C ASN A 100 11.50 -25.07 -29.05
N GLU A 101 10.22 -24.84 -28.70
CA GLU A 101 9.12 -24.75 -29.67
C GLU A 101 8.68 -23.32 -30.01
N TRP A 102 8.83 -22.36 -29.09
CA TRP A 102 8.15 -21.06 -29.22
C TRP A 102 8.99 -19.80 -29.00
N VAL A 103 9.68 -19.65 -27.85
CA VAL A 103 10.24 -18.34 -27.43
C VAL A 103 11.71 -18.41 -26.99
N GLY A 104 12.26 -19.60 -26.73
CA GLY A 104 13.62 -19.76 -26.24
C GLY A 104 13.86 -19.18 -24.83
N TYR A 105 15.13 -19.23 -24.40
CA TYR A 105 15.58 -18.63 -23.15
C TYR A 105 16.09 -17.19 -23.36
N PRO A 106 15.95 -16.29 -22.37
CA PRO A 106 15.40 -16.53 -21.03
C PRO A 106 13.86 -16.44 -20.94
N HIS A 107 13.19 -15.90 -21.96
CA HIS A 107 11.77 -15.50 -21.90
C HIS A 107 10.76 -16.63 -21.61
N VAL A 108 11.09 -17.90 -21.88
CA VAL A 108 10.28 -19.06 -21.47
C VAL A 108 10.02 -19.14 -19.95
N ARG A 109 10.87 -18.49 -19.13
CA ARG A 109 10.70 -18.41 -17.66
C ARG A 109 9.43 -17.65 -17.25
N MET A 110 8.84 -16.85 -18.14
CA MET A 110 7.55 -16.18 -17.90
C MET A 110 6.36 -17.16 -17.74
N ALA A 111 6.50 -18.42 -18.17
CA ALA A 111 5.51 -19.44 -17.84
C ALA A 111 5.53 -19.83 -16.35
N THR A 112 6.67 -19.69 -15.66
CA THR A 112 6.75 -19.81 -14.20
C THR A 112 6.10 -18.61 -13.52
N PHE A 113 6.35 -17.38 -14.00
CA PHE A 113 5.63 -16.18 -13.54
C PHE A 113 4.10 -16.38 -13.64
N ALA A 114 3.62 -16.89 -14.78
CA ALA A 114 2.20 -17.18 -14.96
C ALA A 114 1.65 -18.21 -13.95
N LEU A 115 2.39 -19.27 -13.63
CA LEU A 115 1.98 -20.22 -12.59
C LEU A 115 1.89 -19.52 -11.22
N TYR A 116 2.90 -18.73 -10.86
CA TYR A 116 2.96 -18.04 -9.57
C TYR A 116 1.86 -16.98 -9.44
N ALA A 117 1.56 -16.20 -10.48
CA ALA A 117 0.41 -15.29 -10.51
C ALA A 117 -0.90 -16.05 -10.24
N GLY A 118 -1.08 -17.22 -10.85
CA GLY A 118 -2.20 -18.13 -10.54
C GLY A 118 -2.20 -18.61 -9.09
N LEU A 119 -1.05 -19.07 -8.57
CA LEU A 119 -0.90 -19.57 -7.20
C LEU A 119 -1.18 -18.50 -6.13
N ILE A 120 -0.78 -17.25 -6.35
CA ILE A 120 -1.07 -16.12 -5.45
C ILE A 120 -2.58 -15.92 -5.37
N VAL A 121 -3.24 -15.74 -6.51
CA VAL A 121 -4.70 -15.53 -6.56
C VAL A 121 -5.44 -16.75 -6.00
N GLY A 122 -4.98 -17.97 -6.27
CA GLY A 122 -5.53 -19.21 -5.75
C GLY A 122 -5.40 -19.35 -4.23
N ALA A 123 -4.21 -19.12 -3.68
CA ALA A 123 -3.96 -19.22 -2.24
C ALA A 123 -4.80 -18.21 -1.45
N THR A 124 -4.82 -16.95 -1.89
CA THR A 124 -5.65 -15.88 -1.30
C THR A 124 -7.13 -16.21 -1.42
N PHE A 125 -7.62 -16.52 -2.62
CA PHE A 125 -9.04 -16.77 -2.86
C PHE A 125 -9.55 -17.99 -2.11
N TRP A 126 -8.95 -19.16 -2.28
CA TRP A 126 -9.45 -20.39 -1.66
C TRP A 126 -9.20 -20.43 -0.16
N GLY A 127 -8.06 -19.91 0.32
CA GLY A 127 -7.74 -19.90 1.75
C GLY A 127 -8.64 -18.95 2.55
N MET A 128 -8.87 -17.72 2.08
CA MET A 128 -9.82 -16.81 2.72
C MET A 128 -11.27 -17.27 2.53
N SER A 129 -11.69 -17.59 1.30
CA SER A 129 -13.10 -17.98 1.08
C SER A 129 -13.48 -19.28 1.79
N CYS A 130 -12.54 -20.21 2.06
CA CYS A 130 -12.86 -21.41 2.84
C CYS A 130 -13.30 -21.08 4.27
N ASP A 131 -12.86 -19.95 4.84
CA ASP A 131 -13.29 -19.52 6.18
C ASP A 131 -14.79 -19.22 6.25
N VAL A 132 -15.44 -19.08 5.09
CA VAL A 132 -16.68 -18.34 4.89
C VAL A 132 -17.71 -19.14 4.08
N ILE A 133 -17.35 -19.65 2.89
CA ILE A 133 -18.22 -20.50 2.05
C ILE A 133 -18.30 -21.97 2.52
N GLY A 134 -17.50 -22.32 3.54
CA GLY A 134 -17.28 -23.68 4.01
C GLY A 134 -16.07 -24.35 3.35
N ARG A 135 -15.36 -25.18 4.13
CA ARG A 135 -14.08 -25.77 3.72
C ARG A 135 -14.31 -26.83 2.65
N ARG A 136 -15.47 -27.48 2.64
CA ARG A 136 -15.79 -28.59 1.73
C ARG A 136 -15.90 -28.17 0.27
N LEU A 137 -16.38 -26.95 -0.01
CA LEU A 137 -16.54 -26.46 -1.39
C LEU A 137 -15.17 -26.13 -2.01
N ALA A 138 -14.35 -25.36 -1.28
CA ALA A 138 -12.99 -25.04 -1.69
C ALA A 138 -12.15 -26.32 -1.92
N TRP A 139 -12.15 -27.25 -0.96
CA TRP A 139 -11.42 -28.53 -0.98
C TRP A 139 -11.67 -29.40 -2.23
N ASN A 140 -12.88 -29.34 -2.80
CA ASN A 140 -13.22 -30.09 -4.01
C ASN A 140 -12.98 -29.29 -5.31
N SER A 141 -12.92 -27.96 -5.22
CA SER A 141 -12.82 -27.08 -6.39
C SER A 141 -11.37 -26.96 -6.90
N THR A 142 -10.41 -26.95 -5.98
CA THR A 142 -8.96 -26.81 -6.28
C THR A 142 -8.45 -27.88 -7.26
N LEU A 143 -8.69 -29.16 -6.97
CA LEU A 143 -8.22 -30.28 -7.80
C LEU A 143 -8.90 -30.36 -9.17
N VAL A 144 -10.22 -30.12 -9.26
CA VAL A 144 -10.92 -30.22 -10.56
C VAL A 144 -10.49 -29.12 -11.52
N ILE A 145 -10.28 -27.90 -11.01
CA ILE A 145 -9.75 -26.78 -11.78
C ILE A 145 -8.35 -27.10 -12.30
N ALA A 146 -7.44 -27.52 -11.40
CA ALA A 146 -6.09 -27.87 -11.78
C ALA A 146 -6.04 -29.03 -12.80
N GLY A 147 -6.94 -30.02 -12.68
CA GLY A 147 -7.06 -31.12 -13.65
C GLY A 147 -7.56 -30.70 -15.03
N ILE A 148 -8.66 -29.93 -15.11
CA ILE A 148 -9.22 -29.44 -16.39
C ILE A 148 -8.19 -28.58 -17.12
N PHE A 149 -7.62 -27.58 -16.46
CA PHE A 149 -6.65 -26.69 -17.08
C PHE A 149 -5.29 -27.36 -17.33
N GLY A 150 -4.93 -28.38 -16.55
CA GLY A 150 -3.79 -29.27 -16.80
C GLY A 150 -3.86 -29.98 -18.15
N ILE A 151 -5.01 -30.60 -18.45
CA ILE A 151 -5.25 -31.22 -19.76
C ILE A 151 -5.27 -30.14 -20.85
N ALA A 152 -5.94 -29.01 -20.63
CA ALA A 152 -6.01 -27.94 -21.63
C ALA A 152 -4.64 -27.36 -21.98
N ALA A 153 -3.74 -27.19 -21.01
CA ALA A 153 -2.38 -26.66 -21.22
C ALA A 153 -1.52 -27.56 -22.12
N GLY A 154 -1.66 -28.89 -22.04
CA GLY A 154 -1.04 -29.82 -23.00
C GLY A 154 -1.55 -29.64 -24.43
N GLY A 155 -2.76 -29.08 -24.60
CA GLY A 155 -3.35 -28.73 -25.89
C GLY A 155 -3.00 -27.33 -26.42
N ALA A 156 -2.20 -26.55 -25.69
CA ALA A 156 -1.98 -25.14 -26.00
C ALA A 156 -1.41 -24.90 -27.43
N PRO A 157 -1.99 -23.95 -28.19
CA PRO A 157 -1.61 -23.69 -29.58
C PRO A 157 -0.39 -22.76 -29.73
N ASN A 158 -0.09 -21.97 -28.70
CA ASN A 158 1.04 -21.03 -28.65
C ASN A 158 1.42 -20.73 -27.19
N TYR A 159 2.56 -20.07 -26.99
CA TYR A 159 3.12 -19.78 -25.66
C TYR A 159 2.23 -18.92 -24.77
N VAL A 160 1.56 -17.89 -25.31
CA VAL A 160 0.66 -17.02 -24.52
C VAL A 160 -0.55 -17.81 -24.02
N GLY A 161 -1.13 -18.65 -24.88
CA GLY A 161 -2.20 -19.57 -24.52
C GLY A 161 -1.76 -20.60 -23.48
N PHE A 162 -0.52 -21.10 -23.58
CA PHE A 162 0.06 -21.96 -22.54
C PHE A 162 0.17 -21.23 -21.20
N CYS A 163 0.79 -20.04 -21.16
CA CYS A 163 0.91 -19.24 -19.93
C CYS A 163 -0.45 -18.94 -19.28
N ALA A 164 -1.47 -18.58 -20.07
CA ALA A 164 -2.82 -18.35 -19.55
C ALA A 164 -3.42 -19.61 -18.90
N LEU A 165 -3.25 -20.79 -19.52
CA LEU A 165 -3.73 -22.05 -18.98
C LEU A 165 -2.91 -22.50 -17.75
N ILE A 166 -1.61 -22.23 -17.72
CA ILE A 166 -0.74 -22.43 -16.56
C ILE A 166 -1.18 -21.56 -15.37
N ALA A 167 -1.59 -20.31 -15.59
CA ALA A 167 -2.15 -19.46 -14.55
C ALA A 167 -3.47 -20.04 -13.98
N CYS A 168 -4.35 -20.58 -14.83
CA CYS A 168 -5.57 -21.27 -14.37
C CYS A 168 -5.28 -22.54 -13.55
N ILE A 169 -4.21 -23.28 -13.88
CA ILE A 169 -3.73 -24.39 -13.04
C ILE A 169 -3.26 -23.86 -11.69
N GLY A 170 -2.47 -22.79 -11.66
CA GLY A 170 -2.01 -22.14 -10.44
C GLY A 170 -3.15 -21.71 -9.53
N PHE A 171 -4.22 -21.15 -10.10
CA PHE A 171 -5.42 -20.76 -9.35
C PHE A 171 -6.11 -21.96 -8.67
N GLY A 172 -6.16 -23.11 -9.33
CA GLY A 172 -6.64 -24.35 -8.69
C GLY A 172 -5.67 -24.87 -7.64
N ALA A 173 -4.38 -24.92 -7.96
CA ALA A 173 -3.35 -25.52 -7.11
C ALA A 173 -3.11 -24.75 -5.80
N GLY A 174 -3.11 -23.41 -5.84
CA GLY A 174 -2.72 -22.55 -4.71
C GLY A 174 -3.62 -22.68 -3.49
N GLY A 175 -4.88 -23.10 -3.69
CA GLY A 175 -5.82 -23.35 -2.59
C GLY A 175 -5.61 -24.67 -1.83
N ASN A 176 -4.82 -25.61 -2.37
CA ASN A 176 -4.70 -26.94 -1.75
C ASN A 176 -4.05 -26.89 -0.37
N LEU A 177 -2.91 -26.19 -0.22
CA LEU A 177 -2.21 -26.11 1.06
C LEU A 177 -3.08 -25.53 2.20
N PRO A 178 -3.62 -24.30 2.10
CA PRO A 178 -4.35 -23.68 3.22
C PRO A 178 -5.66 -24.39 3.55
N VAL A 179 -6.39 -24.86 2.54
CA VAL A 179 -7.68 -25.54 2.75
C VAL A 179 -7.47 -26.96 3.27
N ASP A 180 -6.51 -27.71 2.73
CA ASP A 180 -6.33 -29.11 3.14
C ASP A 180 -5.76 -29.23 4.56
N GLY A 181 -4.80 -28.36 4.92
CA GLY A 181 -4.21 -28.33 6.26
C GLY A 181 -5.25 -27.96 7.33
N THR A 182 -6.01 -26.89 7.07
CA THR A 182 -7.12 -26.43 7.93
C THR A 182 -8.17 -27.52 8.13
N MET A 183 -8.68 -28.09 7.04
CA MET A 183 -9.69 -29.15 7.09
C MET A 183 -9.19 -30.36 7.90
N PHE A 184 -7.97 -30.85 7.66
CA PHE A 184 -7.46 -32.02 8.37
C PHE A 184 -7.25 -31.75 9.88
N LEU A 185 -6.70 -30.59 10.23
CA LEU A 185 -6.48 -30.18 11.63
C LEU A 185 -7.80 -30.09 12.43
N GLU A 186 -8.91 -29.72 11.81
CA GLU A 186 -10.16 -29.49 12.52
C GLU A 186 -10.87 -30.79 12.96
N PHE A 187 -10.62 -31.91 12.29
CA PHE A 187 -11.09 -33.25 12.68
C PHE A 187 -10.06 -34.10 13.45
N LEU A 188 -8.82 -33.61 13.63
CA LEU A 188 -7.76 -34.32 14.34
C LEU A 188 -7.91 -34.25 15.88
N PRO A 189 -7.79 -35.37 16.61
CA PRO A 189 -7.61 -35.36 18.05
C PRO A 189 -6.27 -34.70 18.45
N GLY A 190 -6.27 -33.91 19.52
CA GLY A 190 -5.10 -33.11 19.94
C GLY A 190 -3.81 -33.90 20.16
N ASN A 191 -3.90 -35.15 20.61
CA ASN A 191 -2.74 -36.04 20.80
C ASN A 191 -2.14 -36.60 19.49
N LYS A 192 -2.71 -36.28 18.32
CA LYS A 192 -2.27 -36.75 16.99
C LYS A 192 -1.94 -35.62 16.00
N GLN A 193 -1.84 -34.37 16.46
CA GLN A 193 -1.55 -33.21 15.61
C GLN A 193 -0.27 -33.33 14.75
N TYR A 194 0.73 -34.10 15.19
CA TYR A 194 1.93 -34.39 14.37
C TYR A 194 1.65 -35.04 13.01
N LEU A 195 0.47 -35.66 12.82
CA LEU A 195 0.05 -36.20 11.53
C LEU A 195 -0.09 -35.09 10.47
N LEU A 196 -0.28 -33.83 10.88
CA LEU A 196 -0.29 -32.68 9.99
C LEU A 196 1.12 -32.40 9.42
N THR A 197 2.18 -32.46 10.23
CA THR A 197 3.57 -32.46 9.73
C THR A 197 3.83 -33.67 8.81
N PHE A 198 3.33 -34.85 9.17
CA PHE A 198 3.50 -36.06 8.37
C PHE A 198 2.77 -35.99 7.01
N LEU A 199 1.73 -35.16 6.88
CA LEU A 199 1.01 -34.94 5.62
C LEU A 199 1.93 -34.44 4.49
N SER A 200 3.03 -33.77 4.85
CA SER A 200 4.07 -33.33 3.91
C SER A 200 4.71 -34.43 3.07
N VAL A 201 4.64 -35.69 3.51
CA VAL A 201 5.14 -36.83 2.71
C VAL A 201 4.46 -36.92 1.34
N TRP A 202 3.20 -36.48 1.23
CA TRP A 202 2.46 -36.45 -0.04
C TRP A 202 2.99 -35.41 -1.02
N TRP A 203 3.53 -34.29 -0.52
CA TRP A 203 4.15 -33.23 -1.33
C TRP A 203 5.43 -33.76 -2.00
N ALA A 204 6.30 -34.43 -1.22
CA ALA A 204 7.50 -35.10 -1.73
C ALA A 204 7.18 -36.25 -2.70
N VAL A 205 6.15 -37.06 -2.41
CA VAL A 205 5.67 -38.12 -3.33
C VAL A 205 5.11 -37.52 -4.63
N GLY A 206 4.49 -36.33 -4.57
CA GLY A 206 4.11 -35.54 -5.74
C GLY A 206 5.30 -35.22 -6.63
N GLN A 207 6.39 -34.72 -6.03
CA GLN A 207 7.63 -34.39 -6.75
C GLN A 207 8.21 -35.60 -7.50
N VAL A 208 8.20 -36.77 -6.87
CA VAL A 208 8.66 -38.04 -7.47
C VAL A 208 7.77 -38.47 -8.63
N VAL A 209 6.45 -38.47 -8.45
CA VAL A 209 5.51 -38.91 -9.50
C VAL A 209 5.50 -37.96 -10.68
N GLY A 210 5.53 -36.64 -10.43
CA GLY A 210 5.66 -35.61 -11.46
C GLY A 210 6.95 -35.77 -12.27
N SER A 211 8.08 -36.03 -11.61
CA SER A 211 9.37 -36.27 -12.25
C SER A 211 9.39 -37.57 -13.08
N LEU A 212 8.83 -38.67 -12.55
CA LEU A 212 8.73 -39.96 -13.27
C LEU A 212 7.86 -39.86 -14.54
N ILE A 213 6.69 -39.23 -14.45
CA ILE A 213 5.79 -39.02 -15.60
C ILE A 213 6.48 -38.15 -16.66
N SER A 214 7.11 -37.06 -16.23
CA SER A 214 7.84 -36.16 -17.13
C SER A 214 9.03 -36.86 -17.78
N TRP A 215 9.81 -37.66 -17.04
CA TRP A 215 10.92 -38.44 -17.57
C TRP A 215 10.44 -39.43 -18.65
N ALA A 216 9.38 -40.19 -18.37
CA ALA A 216 8.81 -41.17 -19.29
C ALA A 216 8.39 -40.58 -20.63
N PHE A 217 7.87 -39.34 -20.65
CA PHE A 217 7.46 -38.69 -21.90
C PHE A 217 8.54 -37.81 -22.54
N LEU A 218 9.30 -37.02 -21.77
CA LEU A 218 10.28 -36.08 -22.33
C LEU A 218 11.54 -36.79 -22.86
N ALA A 219 12.00 -37.88 -22.25
CA ALA A 219 13.16 -38.62 -22.74
C ALA A 219 12.86 -39.46 -23.99
N ASN A 220 11.58 -39.78 -24.26
CA ASN A 220 11.17 -40.63 -25.40
C ASN A 220 10.49 -39.85 -26.55
N TYR A 221 9.91 -38.67 -26.27
CA TYR A 221 9.10 -37.89 -27.22
C TYR A 221 9.43 -36.38 -27.23
N GLY A 222 10.52 -35.96 -26.59
CA GLY A 222 11.05 -34.58 -26.67
C GLY A 222 12.08 -34.44 -27.80
N CYS A 223 12.21 -33.24 -28.35
CA CYS A 223 13.31 -32.93 -29.27
C CYS A 223 14.61 -32.58 -28.52
N GLU A 224 15.75 -32.84 -29.13
CA GLU A 224 17.04 -32.27 -28.70
C GLU A 224 17.05 -30.74 -28.93
N THR A 225 17.90 -30.02 -28.19
CA THR A 225 17.96 -28.55 -28.26
C THR A 225 18.37 -28.09 -29.66
N PRO A 226 17.52 -27.32 -30.37
CA PRO A 226 17.79 -26.88 -31.73
C PRO A 226 18.87 -25.78 -31.78
N PRO A 227 19.57 -25.60 -32.92
CA PRO A 227 20.50 -24.49 -33.12
C PRO A 227 19.89 -23.12 -32.83
N ALA A 228 20.69 -22.18 -32.35
CA ALA A 228 20.24 -20.84 -31.98
C ALA A 228 19.48 -20.14 -33.13
N GLY A 229 18.28 -19.64 -32.82
CA GLY A 229 17.37 -19.02 -33.80
C GLY A 229 16.47 -20.00 -34.57
N THR A 230 16.49 -21.30 -34.26
CA THR A 230 15.58 -22.31 -34.82
C THR A 230 14.74 -22.98 -33.74
N PHE A 231 13.57 -23.49 -34.11
CA PHE A 231 12.60 -24.12 -33.20
C PHE A 231 12.24 -25.54 -33.68
N CYS A 232 11.95 -26.43 -32.74
CA CYS A 232 11.43 -27.77 -33.02
C CYS A 232 10.01 -27.69 -33.61
N SER A 233 9.68 -28.60 -34.54
CA SER A 233 8.29 -28.75 -34.97
C SER A 233 7.48 -29.43 -33.87
N ARG A 234 6.18 -29.10 -33.77
CA ARG A 234 5.25 -29.72 -32.82
C ARG A 234 5.28 -31.25 -32.86
N GLU A 235 5.38 -31.84 -34.05
CA GLU A 235 5.42 -33.29 -34.26
C GLU A 235 6.66 -33.94 -33.63
N SER A 236 7.78 -33.22 -33.60
CA SER A 236 9.05 -33.67 -33.00
C SER A 236 9.17 -33.43 -31.50
N ASN A 237 8.20 -32.74 -30.88
CA ASN A 237 8.29 -32.25 -29.49
C ASN A 237 6.99 -32.49 -28.69
N MET A 238 6.42 -33.69 -28.79
CA MET A 238 5.15 -34.03 -28.15
C MET A 238 5.26 -34.39 -26.66
N GLY A 239 6.46 -34.70 -26.15
CA GLY A 239 6.67 -35.21 -24.79
C GLY A 239 6.15 -34.30 -23.67
N TRP A 240 6.31 -32.97 -23.80
CA TRP A 240 5.80 -32.04 -22.79
C TRP A 240 4.27 -31.98 -22.76
N ARG A 241 3.61 -32.20 -23.91
CA ARG A 241 2.14 -32.26 -24.01
C ARG A 241 1.58 -33.52 -23.38
N TYR A 242 2.19 -34.68 -23.66
CA TYR A 242 1.81 -35.94 -23.02
C TYR A 242 1.98 -35.89 -21.50
N THR A 243 3.03 -35.23 -21.02
CA THR A 243 3.23 -34.94 -19.59
C THR A 243 2.03 -34.19 -19.02
N TYR A 244 1.64 -33.06 -19.60
CA TYR A 244 0.51 -32.25 -19.10
C TYR A 244 -0.86 -32.95 -19.21
N PHE A 245 -1.12 -33.67 -20.31
CA PHE A 245 -2.33 -34.49 -20.42
C PHE A 245 -2.41 -35.57 -19.33
N CYS A 246 -1.29 -36.24 -19.05
CA CYS A 246 -1.23 -37.28 -18.03
C CYS A 246 -1.40 -36.72 -16.60
N LEU A 247 -0.72 -35.62 -16.28
CA LEU A 247 -0.83 -34.95 -14.98
C LEU A 247 -2.24 -34.37 -14.75
N GLY A 248 -2.84 -33.73 -15.76
CA GLY A 248 -4.21 -33.23 -15.66
C GLY A 248 -5.25 -34.35 -15.47
N ALA A 249 -5.11 -35.46 -16.20
CA ALA A 249 -5.95 -36.64 -16.03
C ALA A 249 -5.78 -37.28 -14.63
N LEU A 250 -4.57 -37.32 -14.09
CA LEU A 250 -4.30 -37.78 -12.73
C LEU A 250 -5.00 -36.90 -11.68
N MET A 251 -5.00 -35.57 -11.83
CA MET A 251 -5.71 -34.67 -10.91
C MET A 251 -7.23 -34.86 -10.98
N LEU A 252 -7.81 -35.07 -12.16
CA LEU A 252 -9.23 -35.40 -12.29
C LEU A 252 -9.58 -36.74 -11.65
N PHE A 253 -8.69 -37.73 -11.72
CA PHE A 253 -8.86 -39.01 -11.04
C PHE A 253 -8.82 -38.87 -9.51
N LEU A 254 -7.86 -38.11 -8.96
CA LEU A 254 -7.79 -37.83 -7.52
C LEU A 254 -8.99 -37.01 -7.01
N TRP A 255 -9.46 -36.04 -7.81
CA TRP A 255 -10.70 -35.32 -7.55
C TRP A 255 -11.92 -36.25 -7.53
N ALA A 256 -12.05 -37.17 -8.49
CA ALA A 256 -13.15 -38.13 -8.51
C ALA A 256 -13.17 -39.03 -7.27
N ILE A 257 -12.00 -39.37 -6.70
CA ILE A 257 -11.91 -40.08 -5.42
C ILE A 257 -12.38 -39.18 -4.26
N ARG A 258 -11.92 -37.92 -4.17
CA ARG A 258 -12.40 -36.94 -3.16
C ARG A 258 -13.92 -36.77 -3.19
N PHE A 259 -14.50 -36.68 -4.39
CA PHE A 259 -15.91 -36.32 -4.55
C PHE A 259 -16.87 -37.52 -4.45
N PHE A 260 -16.58 -38.63 -5.14
CA PHE A 260 -17.51 -39.77 -5.23
C PHE A 260 -17.22 -40.92 -4.25
N VAL A 261 -15.94 -41.16 -3.91
CA VAL A 261 -15.54 -42.36 -3.15
C VAL A 261 -15.39 -42.05 -1.66
N LEU A 262 -14.74 -40.93 -1.33
CA LEU A 262 -14.40 -40.55 0.05
C LEU A 262 -14.94 -39.13 0.39
N PRO A 263 -16.27 -38.91 0.35
CA PRO A 263 -16.84 -37.59 0.62
C PRO A 263 -16.55 -37.16 2.07
N VAL A 264 -16.10 -35.91 2.20
CA VAL A 264 -15.79 -35.24 3.47
C VAL A 264 -17.01 -34.49 4.02
N TYR A 265 -17.15 -34.42 5.34
CA TYR A 265 -18.12 -33.56 6.01
C TYR A 265 -17.61 -32.12 6.09
N GLU A 266 -18.51 -31.16 6.33
CA GLU A 266 -18.11 -29.79 6.64
C GLU A 266 -17.54 -29.71 8.06
N SER A 267 -16.67 -28.74 8.35
CA SER A 267 -16.01 -28.65 9.66
C SER A 267 -17.01 -28.34 10.79
N PRO A 268 -17.03 -29.11 11.90
CA PRO A 268 -17.89 -28.84 13.04
C PRO A 268 -17.48 -27.56 13.78
N LYS A 269 -16.20 -27.16 13.68
CA LYS A 269 -15.69 -25.93 14.31
C LYS A 269 -16.07 -24.69 13.51
N PHE A 270 -16.12 -24.79 12.18
CA PHE A 270 -16.70 -23.76 11.32
C PHE A 270 -18.21 -23.63 11.53
N LEU A 271 -18.96 -24.75 11.56
CA LEU A 271 -20.41 -24.70 11.78
C LEU A 271 -20.75 -24.00 13.10
N ALA A 272 -19.99 -24.29 14.18
CA ALA A 272 -20.11 -23.59 15.45
C ALA A 272 -19.66 -22.11 15.43
N SER A 273 -18.77 -21.68 14.52
CA SER A 273 -18.38 -20.27 14.38
C SER A 273 -19.45 -19.43 13.69
N VAL A 274 -20.21 -20.03 12.77
CA VAL A 274 -21.37 -19.42 12.08
C VAL A 274 -22.67 -19.60 12.88
N GLY A 275 -22.61 -20.20 14.07
CA GLY A 275 -23.77 -20.39 14.96
C GLY A 275 -24.70 -21.56 14.60
N ARG A 276 -24.31 -22.41 13.64
CA ARG A 276 -25.05 -23.63 13.21
C ARG A 276 -24.74 -24.81 14.14
N ASP A 277 -25.07 -24.63 15.42
CA ASP A 277 -24.74 -25.59 16.49
C ASP A 277 -25.35 -26.99 16.26
N GLU A 278 -26.59 -27.05 15.75
CA GLU A 278 -27.29 -28.29 15.40
C GLU A 278 -26.49 -29.14 14.39
N GLU A 279 -25.99 -28.50 13.33
CA GLU A 279 -25.21 -29.17 12.29
C GLU A 279 -23.82 -29.55 12.76
N ALA A 280 -23.19 -28.72 13.61
CA ALA A 280 -21.91 -29.06 14.24
C ALA A 280 -22.03 -30.35 15.06
N VAL A 281 -23.08 -30.49 15.87
CA VAL A 281 -23.39 -31.71 16.64
C VAL A 281 -23.67 -32.88 15.68
N GLN A 282 -24.48 -32.67 14.64
CA GLN A 282 -24.81 -33.72 13.66
C GLN A 282 -23.57 -34.26 12.94
N VAL A 283 -22.61 -33.40 12.60
CA VAL A 283 -21.32 -33.81 12.00
C VAL A 283 -20.52 -34.68 12.97
N ILE A 284 -20.43 -34.33 14.25
CA ILE A 284 -19.73 -35.16 15.26
C ILE A 284 -20.39 -36.54 15.39
N HIS A 285 -21.72 -36.62 15.44
CA HIS A 285 -22.45 -37.90 15.44
C HIS A 285 -22.22 -38.73 14.17
N ASN A 286 -22.18 -38.10 12.99
CA ASN A 286 -21.86 -38.77 11.73
C ASN A 286 -20.42 -39.32 11.71
N ILE A 287 -19.46 -38.60 12.29
CA ILE A 287 -18.07 -39.06 12.43
C ILE A 287 -17.98 -40.23 13.41
N ALA A 288 -18.66 -40.14 14.56
CA ALA A 288 -18.75 -41.24 15.53
C ALA A 288 -19.27 -42.51 14.83
N LYS A 289 -20.40 -42.40 14.12
CA LYS A 289 -21.00 -43.49 13.34
C LYS A 289 -20.06 -44.06 12.27
N ARG A 290 -19.36 -43.23 11.50
CA ARG A 290 -18.38 -43.66 10.47
C ARG A 290 -17.13 -44.31 11.08
N ASN A 291 -16.84 -44.01 12.34
CA ASN A 291 -15.78 -44.62 13.14
C ASN A 291 -16.23 -45.83 13.99
N GLY A 292 -17.52 -46.19 13.98
CA GLY A 292 -18.05 -47.29 14.81
C GLY A 292 -18.14 -46.97 16.30
N LYS A 293 -18.36 -45.70 16.65
CA LYS A 293 -18.54 -45.18 18.02
C LYS A 293 -19.84 -44.39 18.14
N GLU A 294 -20.22 -44.09 19.38
CA GLU A 294 -21.30 -43.18 19.73
C GLU A 294 -20.73 -42.03 20.59
N THR A 295 -21.46 -40.92 20.71
CA THR A 295 -21.11 -39.81 21.60
C THR A 295 -22.37 -39.27 22.29
N SER A 296 -22.17 -38.67 23.46
CA SER A 296 -23.23 -38.11 24.31
C SER A 296 -23.52 -36.62 24.05
N LEU A 297 -22.87 -36.02 23.05
CA LEU A 297 -22.96 -34.58 22.75
C LEU A 297 -24.37 -34.18 22.26
N THR A 298 -24.98 -33.19 22.90
CA THR A 298 -26.24 -32.56 22.44
C THR A 298 -26.06 -31.08 22.11
N VAL A 299 -27.09 -30.45 21.53
CA VAL A 299 -27.07 -29.01 21.18
C VAL A 299 -27.15 -28.14 22.45
N GLU A 300 -27.85 -28.64 23.47
CA GLU A 300 -27.94 -28.02 24.79
C GLU A 300 -26.57 -27.95 25.47
N ASP A 301 -25.70 -28.95 25.31
CA ASP A 301 -24.34 -28.93 25.86
C ASP A 301 -23.50 -27.77 25.26
N LEU A 302 -23.68 -27.44 23.97
CA LEU A 302 -23.03 -26.29 23.32
C LEU A 302 -23.64 -24.95 23.76
N ARG A 303 -24.97 -24.88 23.89
CA ARG A 303 -25.68 -23.66 24.33
C ARG A 303 -25.37 -23.35 25.80
N ALA A 304 -25.39 -24.36 26.67
CA ALA A 304 -25.04 -24.24 28.08
C ALA A 304 -23.58 -23.81 28.29
N ALA A 305 -22.65 -24.27 27.45
CA ALA A 305 -21.26 -23.82 27.49
C ALA A 305 -21.09 -22.34 27.09
N ALA A 306 -21.96 -21.80 26.23
CA ALA A 306 -21.92 -20.42 25.76
C ALA A 306 -22.69 -19.43 26.65
N ALA A 307 -23.75 -19.89 27.33
CA ALA A 307 -24.67 -19.05 28.12
C ALA A 307 -24.01 -18.09 29.13
N PRO A 308 -22.95 -18.46 29.89
CA PRO A 308 -22.31 -17.56 30.87
C PRO A 308 -21.64 -16.33 30.26
N TYR A 309 -21.48 -16.27 28.94
CA TYR A 309 -20.72 -15.23 28.22
C TYR A 309 -21.60 -14.32 27.35
N LEU A 310 -22.93 -14.47 27.38
CA LEU A 310 -23.85 -13.78 26.45
C LEU A 310 -24.71 -12.67 27.10
N GLY A 311 -24.85 -12.66 28.44
CA GLY A 311 -25.58 -11.62 29.18
C GLY A 311 -27.10 -11.58 28.92
N ASP A 312 -27.77 -10.49 29.32
CA ASP A 312 -29.23 -10.29 29.19
C ASP A 312 -29.75 -10.20 27.74
N LYS A 313 -28.92 -10.46 26.72
CA LYS A 313 -29.37 -10.67 25.33
C LYS A 313 -29.89 -12.10 25.10
N LEU A 314 -30.62 -12.62 26.09
CA LEU A 314 -31.36 -13.88 26.06
C LEU A 314 -32.81 -13.61 25.66
N ASP A 315 -33.04 -13.16 24.43
CA ASP A 315 -34.33 -13.39 23.75
C ASP A 315 -34.19 -13.20 22.24
N GLY A 316 -34.50 -14.26 21.49
CA GLY A 316 -34.42 -14.28 20.03
C GLY A 316 -33.80 -15.57 19.48
N PRO A 317 -34.60 -16.51 18.92
CA PRO A 317 -34.04 -17.56 18.08
C PRO A 317 -33.41 -16.91 16.85
N VAL A 318 -32.11 -17.07 16.66
CA VAL A 318 -31.40 -16.61 15.46
C VAL A 318 -31.72 -17.54 14.30
N GLU A 319 -32.96 -17.53 13.83
CA GLU A 319 -33.35 -18.07 12.52
C GLU A 319 -32.84 -17.15 11.40
N THR A 320 -31.52 -17.11 11.20
CA THR A 320 -30.93 -16.56 9.99
C THR A 320 -31.13 -17.52 8.82
N LYS A 321 -32.38 -17.64 8.34
CA LYS A 321 -32.73 -18.26 7.06
C LYS A 321 -32.28 -17.40 5.88
N PHE A 322 -30.98 -17.14 5.79
CA PHE A 322 -30.38 -16.60 4.57
C PHE A 322 -30.39 -17.68 3.49
N SER A 323 -30.74 -17.28 2.26
CA SER A 323 -30.47 -18.12 1.09
C SER A 323 -28.97 -18.43 1.03
N THR A 324 -28.59 -19.64 0.57
CA THR A 324 -27.17 -20.03 0.46
C THR A 324 -26.35 -19.03 -0.38
N LEU A 325 -27.00 -18.26 -1.26
CA LEU A 325 -26.39 -17.26 -2.12
C LEU A 325 -26.26 -15.88 -1.43
N GLU A 326 -27.16 -15.56 -0.49
CA GLU A 326 -27.07 -14.37 0.37
C GLU A 326 -26.04 -14.57 1.48
N LEU A 327 -26.02 -15.77 2.09
CA LEU A 327 -24.97 -16.22 3.01
C LEU A 327 -23.62 -16.47 2.33
N ILE A 328 -23.51 -16.28 1.01
CA ILE A 328 -22.23 -16.15 0.31
C ILE A 328 -21.90 -14.66 0.13
N LYS A 329 -22.85 -13.81 -0.30
CA LYS A 329 -22.62 -12.37 -0.48
C LYS A 329 -22.24 -11.65 0.82
N HIS A 330 -23.08 -11.73 1.85
CA HIS A 330 -22.86 -11.06 3.14
C HIS A 330 -21.56 -11.51 3.83
N SER A 331 -21.15 -12.72 3.46
CA SER A 331 -19.96 -13.43 3.89
C SER A 331 -18.70 -12.98 3.13
N PHE A 332 -18.82 -12.62 1.85
CA PHE A 332 -17.76 -11.96 1.07
C PHE A 332 -17.58 -10.47 1.42
N ASP A 333 -18.56 -9.88 2.09
CA ASP A 333 -18.53 -8.53 2.62
C ASP A 333 -17.71 -8.46 3.94
N ASP A 334 -17.96 -9.38 4.89
CA ASP A 334 -17.20 -9.46 6.17
C ASP A 334 -15.74 -9.97 6.01
N MET A 335 -15.37 -10.47 4.82
CA MET A 335 -14.20 -11.34 4.54
C MET A 335 -12.79 -10.76 4.78
N ARG A 336 -12.66 -9.47 5.11
CA ARG A 336 -11.36 -8.76 4.98
C ARG A 336 -10.98 -7.95 6.22
N GLY A 337 -11.92 -7.20 6.80
CA GLY A 337 -11.69 -6.48 8.04
C GLY A 337 -11.54 -7.42 9.23
N GLU A 338 -12.65 -8.06 9.66
CA GLU A 338 -12.69 -8.80 10.92
C GLU A 338 -11.71 -9.99 10.97
N HIS A 339 -11.64 -10.80 9.92
CA HIS A 339 -10.82 -12.02 9.93
C HIS A 339 -9.32 -11.73 9.96
N ILE A 340 -8.84 -10.69 9.26
CA ILE A 340 -7.43 -10.27 9.28
C ILE A 340 -7.12 -9.54 10.58
N ARG A 341 -7.98 -8.59 11.00
CA ARG A 341 -7.84 -7.86 12.28
C ARG A 341 -7.81 -8.80 13.50
N ALA A 342 -8.48 -9.95 13.44
CA ALA A 342 -8.39 -10.99 14.45
C ALA A 342 -6.97 -11.59 14.60
N LEU A 343 -6.19 -11.70 13.52
CA LEU A 343 -4.81 -12.21 13.54
C LEU A 343 -3.81 -11.25 14.20
N PHE A 344 -4.15 -9.97 14.30
CA PHE A 344 -3.35 -8.92 14.94
C PHE A 344 -3.96 -8.42 16.26
N SER A 345 -5.03 -9.06 16.73
CA SER A 345 -5.82 -8.66 17.91
C SER A 345 -5.06 -8.65 19.25
N THR A 346 -3.91 -9.31 19.33
CA THR A 346 -3.03 -9.28 20.52
C THR A 346 -1.58 -9.14 20.09
N PRO A 347 -0.71 -8.49 20.89
CA PRO A 347 0.70 -8.31 20.52
C PRO A 347 1.47 -9.63 20.38
N ARG A 348 1.04 -10.69 21.10
CA ARG A 348 1.62 -12.03 20.97
C ARG A 348 1.22 -12.69 19.65
N LEU A 349 -0.05 -12.55 19.24
CA LEU A 349 -0.53 -13.15 18.00
C LEU A 349 0.02 -12.37 16.80
N ALA A 350 -0.04 -11.03 16.83
CA ALA A 350 0.58 -10.14 15.84
C ALA A 350 2.05 -10.51 15.58
N TRP A 351 2.88 -10.56 16.63
CA TRP A 351 4.29 -10.97 16.51
C TRP A 351 4.47 -12.39 15.93
N SER A 352 3.55 -13.32 16.23
CA SER A 352 3.59 -14.66 15.63
C SER A 352 3.16 -14.66 14.16
N THR A 353 2.17 -13.84 13.80
CA THR A 353 1.64 -13.71 12.44
C THR A 353 2.69 -13.08 11.53
N SER A 354 3.26 -11.93 11.90
CA SER A 354 4.33 -11.26 11.14
C SER A 354 5.54 -12.17 10.95
N LEU A 355 6.03 -12.84 12.01
CA LEU A 355 7.16 -13.77 11.88
C LEU A 355 6.86 -15.00 10.99
N VAL A 356 5.63 -15.53 11.00
CA VAL A 356 5.25 -16.64 10.10
C VAL A 356 5.19 -16.16 8.65
N ILE A 357 4.57 -15.00 8.40
CA ILE A 357 4.52 -14.38 7.07
C ILE A 357 5.95 -14.10 6.57
N PHE A 358 6.81 -13.49 7.38
CA PHE A 358 8.22 -13.25 7.06
C PHE A 358 8.98 -14.53 6.73
N CYS A 359 8.78 -15.62 7.49
CA CYS A 359 9.43 -16.90 7.21
C CYS A 359 8.97 -17.50 5.87
N TYR A 360 7.66 -17.47 5.60
CA TYR A 360 7.10 -17.93 4.32
C TYR A 360 7.58 -17.07 3.15
N ALA A 361 7.60 -15.75 3.30
CA ALA A 361 8.08 -14.79 2.32
C ALA A 361 9.57 -15.00 2.00
N SER A 362 10.42 -15.09 3.03
CA SER A 362 11.86 -15.31 2.87
C SER A 362 12.17 -16.60 2.11
N LEU A 363 11.54 -17.71 2.50
CA LEU A 363 11.74 -19.02 1.87
C LEU A 363 11.06 -19.12 0.50
N GLY A 364 10.00 -18.33 0.29
CA GLY A 364 9.32 -18.13 -0.98
C GLY A 364 10.21 -17.50 -2.05
N LEU A 365 11.03 -16.51 -1.68
CA LEU A 365 12.08 -15.98 -2.56
C LEU A 365 13.25 -16.95 -2.71
N ALA A 366 13.75 -17.49 -1.59
CA ALA A 366 15.01 -18.21 -1.57
C ALA A 366 15.01 -19.45 -2.49
N TYR A 367 14.00 -20.33 -2.37
CA TYR A 367 13.99 -21.58 -3.13
C TYR A 367 13.95 -21.38 -4.66
N PRO A 368 13.07 -20.55 -5.25
CA PRO A 368 13.07 -20.27 -6.68
C PRO A 368 14.30 -19.47 -7.15
N LEU A 369 14.82 -18.55 -6.32
CA LEU A 369 16.01 -17.76 -6.65
C LEU A 369 17.26 -18.64 -6.75
N PHE A 370 17.41 -19.64 -5.89
CA PHE A 370 18.50 -20.60 -6.00
C PHE A 370 18.39 -21.45 -7.27
N ASN A 371 17.25 -22.13 -7.43
CA ASN A 371 17.04 -23.07 -8.53
C ASN A 371 17.04 -22.40 -9.92
N GLY A 372 16.61 -21.13 -10.01
CA GLY A 372 16.63 -20.36 -11.25
C GLY A 372 18.02 -19.98 -11.76
N PHE A 373 19.02 -19.85 -10.87
CA PHE A 373 20.36 -19.34 -11.19
C PHE A 373 21.50 -20.36 -11.01
N LEU A 374 21.27 -21.45 -10.25
CA LEU A 374 22.25 -22.49 -9.97
C LEU A 374 22.95 -23.06 -11.22
N SER A 375 22.20 -23.34 -12.29
CA SER A 375 22.76 -23.94 -13.52
C SER A 375 23.71 -22.98 -14.25
N GLY A 376 23.37 -21.69 -14.32
CA GLY A 376 24.25 -20.65 -14.86
C GLY A 376 25.50 -20.46 -13.98
N TYR A 377 25.33 -20.37 -12.66
CA TYR A 377 26.43 -20.26 -11.71
C TYR A 377 27.44 -21.41 -11.84
N LEU A 378 26.97 -22.66 -11.89
CA LEU A 378 27.84 -23.83 -12.02
C LEU A 378 28.54 -23.88 -13.39
N ALA A 379 27.88 -23.42 -14.46
CA ALA A 379 28.51 -23.30 -15.78
C ALA A 379 29.64 -22.25 -15.79
N ASP A 380 29.42 -21.06 -15.21
CA ASP A 380 30.43 -20.01 -15.11
C ASP A 380 31.65 -20.43 -14.29
N LYS A 381 31.45 -21.28 -13.27
CA LYS A 381 32.57 -21.87 -12.49
C LYS A 381 33.18 -23.12 -13.14
N ASN A 382 32.91 -23.37 -14.43
CA ASN A 382 33.42 -24.49 -15.23
C ASN A 382 33.12 -25.89 -14.62
N ALA A 383 31.94 -26.08 -14.03
CA ALA A 383 31.54 -27.40 -13.53
C ALA A 383 31.30 -28.39 -14.68
N ASN A 384 31.82 -29.62 -14.53
CA ASN A 384 31.58 -30.70 -15.48
C ASN A 384 30.31 -31.46 -15.09
N PHE A 385 29.21 -31.21 -15.82
CA PHE A 385 27.91 -31.84 -15.58
C PHE A 385 27.86 -33.34 -15.91
N GLY A 386 28.82 -33.88 -16.68
CA GLY A 386 28.89 -35.31 -17.03
C GLY A 386 28.00 -35.67 -18.22
N ASP A 387 27.19 -36.73 -18.08
CA ASP A 387 26.21 -37.12 -19.09
C ASP A 387 25.02 -36.15 -19.06
N THR A 388 24.90 -35.34 -20.12
CA THR A 388 23.83 -34.36 -20.30
C THR A 388 22.71 -34.84 -21.24
N SER A 389 22.59 -36.15 -21.47
CA SER A 389 21.46 -36.70 -22.22
C SER A 389 20.12 -36.37 -21.53
N LEU A 390 19.03 -36.31 -22.30
CA LEU A 390 17.69 -36.13 -21.75
C LEU A 390 17.38 -37.19 -20.68
N ASN A 391 17.80 -38.43 -20.93
CA ASN A 391 17.63 -39.55 -20.01
C ASN A 391 18.37 -39.34 -18.67
N ALA A 392 19.65 -38.93 -18.71
CA ALA A 392 20.43 -38.65 -17.50
C ALA A 392 19.87 -37.44 -16.72
N THR A 393 19.43 -36.40 -17.43
CA THR A 393 18.89 -35.17 -16.83
C THR A 393 17.58 -35.43 -16.07
N TYR A 394 16.60 -36.09 -16.69
CA TYR A 394 15.32 -36.37 -16.03
C TYR A 394 15.40 -37.50 -14.98
N ALA A 395 16.36 -38.42 -15.12
CA ALA A 395 16.71 -39.36 -14.05
C ALA A 395 17.24 -38.62 -12.81
N ALA A 396 18.13 -37.62 -12.99
CA ALA A 396 18.67 -36.84 -11.88
C ALA A 396 17.58 -36.10 -11.09
N TYR A 397 16.64 -35.43 -11.75
CA TYR A 397 15.49 -34.81 -11.06
C TYR A 397 14.66 -35.83 -10.27
N THR A 398 14.48 -37.04 -10.81
CA THR A 398 13.75 -38.12 -10.13
C THR A 398 14.48 -38.60 -8.87
N TYR A 399 15.82 -38.73 -8.91
CA TYR A 399 16.61 -39.11 -7.74
C TYR A 399 16.64 -38.02 -6.66
N GLN A 400 16.72 -36.75 -7.07
CA GLN A 400 16.67 -35.60 -6.15
C GLN A 400 15.31 -35.57 -5.42
N ALA A 401 14.20 -35.64 -6.16
CA ALA A 401 12.84 -35.71 -5.60
C ALA A 401 12.65 -36.89 -4.64
N ALA A 402 13.22 -38.06 -4.95
CA ALA A 402 13.11 -39.25 -4.10
C ALA A 402 13.79 -39.09 -2.73
N CYS A 403 14.82 -38.25 -2.63
CA CYS A 403 15.48 -37.92 -1.37
C CYS A 403 14.67 -36.98 -0.47
N GLY A 404 13.67 -36.27 -1.01
CA GLY A 404 12.72 -35.49 -0.22
C GLY A 404 11.81 -36.33 0.69
N VAL A 405 11.40 -37.52 0.22
CA VAL A 405 10.42 -38.37 0.93
C VAL A 405 10.90 -38.81 2.33
N PRO A 406 12.15 -39.29 2.53
CA PRO A 406 12.70 -39.52 3.87
C PRO A 406 12.73 -38.27 4.76
N GLY A 407 12.89 -37.07 4.17
CA GLY A 407 12.92 -35.79 4.89
C GLY A 407 11.64 -35.53 5.67
N SER A 408 10.48 -35.62 4.99
CA SER A 408 9.16 -35.49 5.60
C SER A 408 8.89 -36.49 6.73
N ILE A 409 9.40 -37.73 6.60
CA ILE A 409 9.27 -38.77 7.63
C ILE A 409 10.11 -38.41 8.86
N VAL A 410 11.38 -38.02 8.66
CA VAL A 410 12.28 -37.62 9.76
C VAL A 410 11.79 -36.36 10.46
N ALA A 411 11.21 -35.41 9.70
CA ALA A 411 10.60 -34.20 10.25
C ALA A 411 9.45 -34.53 11.23
N ALA A 412 8.51 -35.38 10.83
CA ALA A 412 7.39 -35.79 11.70
C ALA A 412 7.83 -36.55 12.96
N LEU A 413 8.96 -37.27 12.90
CA LEU A 413 9.56 -37.94 14.06
C LEU A 413 10.24 -36.93 15.00
N LEU A 414 11.04 -36.00 14.47
CA LEU A 414 11.77 -35.00 15.26
C LEU A 414 10.80 -34.03 15.98
N VAL A 415 9.69 -33.68 15.32
CA VAL A 415 8.60 -32.86 15.83
C VAL A 415 7.93 -33.43 17.10
N ASN A 416 7.99 -34.75 17.29
CA ASN A 416 7.48 -35.45 18.47
C ASN A 416 8.57 -35.74 19.52
N TRP A 417 9.83 -35.39 19.25
CA TRP A 417 10.90 -35.61 20.21
C TRP A 417 10.71 -34.67 21.41
N SER A 418 10.70 -35.24 22.62
CA SER A 418 10.34 -34.53 23.87
C SER A 418 11.23 -33.33 24.24
N ARG A 419 12.33 -33.11 23.51
CA ARG A 419 13.25 -31.97 23.66
C ARG A 419 13.27 -31.03 22.43
N GLY A 420 12.62 -31.39 21.33
CA GLY A 420 12.81 -30.75 20.01
C GLY A 420 11.69 -29.81 19.53
N GLY A 421 10.46 -29.94 20.02
CA GLY A 421 9.33 -29.07 19.65
C GLY A 421 9.01 -29.00 18.15
N ARG A 422 8.15 -28.05 17.71
CA ARG A 422 8.04 -27.71 16.29
C ARG A 422 9.12 -26.71 15.88
N LYS A 423 9.36 -25.69 16.71
CA LYS A 423 10.22 -24.55 16.36
C LYS A 423 11.68 -24.96 16.11
N PHE A 424 12.28 -25.73 17.01
CA PHE A 424 13.67 -26.16 16.84
C PHE A 424 13.80 -27.18 15.69
N ALA A 425 12.84 -28.09 15.50
CA ALA A 425 12.83 -28.98 14.33
C ALA A 425 12.82 -28.18 13.01
N MET A 426 11.93 -27.18 12.90
CA MET A 426 11.84 -26.30 11.73
C MET A 426 13.16 -25.54 11.50
N ALA A 427 13.63 -24.81 12.51
CA ALA A 427 14.87 -24.04 12.45
C ALA A 427 16.09 -24.90 12.06
N PHE A 428 16.22 -26.10 12.64
CA PHE A 428 17.30 -27.03 12.34
C PHE A 428 17.31 -27.44 10.86
N PHE A 429 16.18 -27.88 10.30
CA PHE A 429 16.13 -28.30 8.90
C PHE A 429 16.38 -27.13 7.94
N THR A 430 15.84 -25.93 8.22
CA THR A 430 16.05 -24.74 7.38
C THR A 430 17.52 -24.28 7.36
N VAL A 431 18.19 -24.22 8.52
CA VAL A 431 19.63 -23.88 8.60
C VAL A 431 20.47 -24.93 7.87
N MET A 432 20.18 -26.21 8.05
CA MET A 432 20.91 -27.29 7.38
C MET A 432 20.72 -27.25 5.85
N ALA A 433 19.53 -26.93 5.35
CA ALA A 433 19.29 -26.69 3.92
C ALA A 433 20.24 -25.59 3.40
N GLY A 434 20.25 -24.41 4.04
CA GLY A 434 21.14 -23.31 3.68
C GLY A 434 22.63 -23.69 3.67
N ILE A 435 23.10 -24.44 4.67
CA ILE A 435 24.49 -24.95 4.73
C ILE A 435 24.80 -25.87 3.53
N PHE A 436 23.90 -26.77 3.15
CA PHE A 436 24.11 -27.64 1.99
C PHE A 436 24.00 -26.91 0.65
N LEU A 437 23.16 -25.86 0.56
CA LEU A 437 23.12 -24.95 -0.60
C LEU A 437 24.44 -24.15 -0.74
N PHE A 438 25.03 -23.70 0.36
CA PHE A 438 26.40 -23.13 0.35
C PHE A 438 27.44 -24.18 -0.08
N ALA A 439 27.39 -25.41 0.44
CA ALA A 439 28.32 -26.47 0.05
C ALA A 439 28.23 -26.80 -1.46
N LEU A 440 27.01 -26.77 -2.02
CA LEU A 440 26.75 -26.98 -3.44
C LEU A 440 27.44 -25.94 -4.35
N THR A 441 27.69 -24.71 -3.87
CA THR A 441 28.47 -23.69 -4.62
C THR A 441 29.92 -24.12 -4.92
N GLN A 442 30.45 -25.10 -4.18
CA GLN A 442 31.80 -25.66 -4.35
C GLN A 442 31.83 -26.91 -5.24
N ALA A 443 30.66 -27.45 -5.63
CA ALA A 443 30.60 -28.64 -6.48
C ALA A 443 31.09 -28.33 -7.91
N ARG A 444 31.89 -29.24 -8.48
CA ARG A 444 32.46 -29.12 -9.84
C ARG A 444 32.25 -30.35 -10.73
N THR A 445 31.61 -31.39 -10.21
CA THR A 445 31.36 -32.66 -10.93
C THR A 445 29.89 -33.06 -10.81
N GLY A 446 29.30 -33.57 -11.88
CA GLY A 446 27.90 -34.03 -11.92
C GLY A 446 27.47 -34.91 -10.74
N PRO A 447 28.24 -35.94 -10.35
CA PRO A 447 27.92 -36.77 -9.18
C PRO A 447 27.91 -36.00 -7.85
N ALA A 448 28.83 -35.03 -7.66
CA ALA A 448 28.86 -34.21 -6.46
C ALA A 448 27.71 -33.19 -6.42
N ILE A 449 27.37 -32.59 -7.58
CA ILE A 449 26.20 -31.71 -7.74
C ILE A 449 24.93 -32.49 -7.39
N ASN A 450 24.69 -33.64 -8.03
CA ASN A 450 23.51 -34.45 -7.78
C ASN A 450 23.44 -34.94 -6.32
N GLY A 451 24.56 -35.37 -5.73
CA GLY A 451 24.60 -35.77 -4.32
C GLY A 451 24.25 -34.64 -3.36
N LEU A 452 24.80 -33.44 -3.56
CA LEU A 452 24.52 -32.28 -2.70
C LEU A 452 23.11 -31.71 -2.90
N VAL A 453 22.58 -31.69 -4.13
CA VAL A 453 21.16 -31.33 -4.40
C VAL A 453 20.21 -32.34 -3.76
N SER A 454 20.50 -33.65 -3.84
CA SER A 454 19.70 -34.68 -3.15
C SER A 454 19.69 -34.51 -1.63
N ILE A 455 20.81 -34.10 -1.02
CA ILE A 455 20.89 -33.81 0.42
C ILE A 455 20.13 -32.51 0.74
N ALA A 456 20.29 -31.45 -0.04
CA ALA A 456 19.51 -30.22 0.13
C ALA A 456 18.01 -30.50 0.06
N SER A 457 17.54 -31.26 -0.95
CA SER A 457 16.13 -31.64 -1.12
C SER A 457 15.55 -32.41 0.08
N PHE A 458 16.34 -33.26 0.75
CA PHE A 458 15.95 -33.90 2.01
C PHE A 458 15.66 -32.87 3.11
N PHE A 459 16.56 -31.90 3.31
CA PHE A 459 16.40 -30.85 4.31
C PHE A 459 15.29 -29.86 3.95
N GLU A 460 15.12 -29.56 2.66
CA GLU A 460 14.08 -28.67 2.14
C GLU A 460 12.68 -29.25 2.38
N ASN A 461 12.44 -30.50 1.94
CA ASN A 461 11.18 -31.20 2.19
C ASN A 461 10.90 -31.38 3.69
N ALA A 462 11.94 -31.56 4.51
CA ALA A 462 11.82 -31.65 5.95
C ALA A 462 11.35 -30.33 6.59
N PHE A 463 11.95 -29.18 6.27
CA PHE A 463 11.50 -27.91 6.86
C PHE A 463 10.13 -27.49 6.33
N TYR A 464 9.85 -27.63 5.01
CA TYR A 464 8.54 -27.28 4.45
C TYR A 464 7.42 -28.06 5.14
N GLY A 465 7.66 -29.34 5.45
CA GLY A 465 6.70 -30.16 6.18
C GLY A 465 6.42 -29.72 7.61
N VAL A 466 7.42 -29.17 8.32
CA VAL A 466 7.18 -28.59 9.67
C VAL A 466 6.53 -27.21 9.56
N LEU A 467 6.95 -26.38 8.61
CA LEU A 467 6.44 -25.03 8.39
C LEU A 467 4.95 -25.03 8.03
N TYR A 468 4.56 -25.82 7.03
CA TYR A 468 3.17 -25.96 6.57
C TYR A 468 2.28 -26.70 7.59
N GLY A 469 2.85 -27.45 8.53
CA GLY A 469 2.11 -27.97 9.68
C GLY A 469 1.93 -26.94 10.81
N TYR A 470 2.91 -26.05 11.00
CA TYR A 470 2.92 -25.09 12.10
C TYR A 470 1.98 -23.90 11.86
N ALA A 471 1.90 -23.36 10.64
CA ALA A 471 1.03 -22.21 10.35
C ALA A 471 -0.45 -22.42 10.75
N PRO A 472 -1.17 -23.45 10.28
CA PRO A 472 -2.55 -23.71 10.71
C PRO A 472 -2.66 -24.05 12.22
N GLU A 473 -1.62 -24.56 12.88
CA GLU A 473 -1.60 -24.78 14.34
C GLU A 473 -1.44 -23.47 15.16
N VAL A 474 -0.83 -22.43 14.58
CA VAL A 474 -0.69 -21.10 15.22
C VAL A 474 -2.01 -20.33 15.20
N PHE A 475 -2.70 -20.34 14.05
CA PHE A 475 -3.82 -19.42 13.81
C PHE A 475 -5.14 -19.84 14.49
N PRO A 476 -5.89 -18.88 15.07
CA PRO A 476 -7.22 -19.10 15.64
C PRO A 476 -8.21 -19.71 14.65
N THR A 477 -9.02 -20.66 15.11
CA THR A 477 -9.96 -21.41 14.25
C THR A 477 -10.90 -20.55 13.38
N PRO A 478 -11.46 -19.41 13.85
CA PRO A 478 -12.33 -18.58 13.01
C PRO A 478 -11.64 -17.93 11.80
N SER A 479 -10.32 -17.71 11.87
CA SER A 479 -9.53 -17.02 10.83
C SER A 479 -8.33 -17.86 10.37
N ARG A 480 -8.40 -19.19 10.54
CA ARG A 480 -7.27 -20.08 10.27
C ARG A 480 -6.94 -20.13 8.78
N GLY A 481 -7.98 -20.28 7.94
CA GLY A 481 -7.81 -20.29 6.48
C GLY A 481 -7.20 -18.98 5.99
N THR A 482 -7.65 -17.85 6.55
CA THR A 482 -7.15 -16.50 6.28
C THR A 482 -5.68 -16.32 6.68
N GLY A 483 -5.26 -16.77 7.86
CA GLY A 483 -3.86 -16.66 8.30
C GLY A 483 -2.90 -17.51 7.45
N ASP A 484 -3.28 -18.74 7.14
CA ASP A 484 -2.48 -19.62 6.27
C ASP A 484 -2.52 -19.14 4.80
N ALA A 485 -3.63 -18.51 4.36
CA ALA A 485 -3.72 -17.83 3.06
C ALA A 485 -2.72 -16.68 2.96
N LEU A 486 -2.63 -15.80 3.96
CA LEU A 486 -1.69 -14.67 3.98
C LEU A 486 -0.23 -15.16 3.95
N ALA A 487 0.11 -16.16 4.78
CA ALA A 487 1.44 -16.74 4.79
C ALA A 487 1.78 -17.41 3.44
N SER A 488 0.89 -18.26 2.92
CA SER A 488 1.06 -18.92 1.62
C SER A 488 1.18 -17.91 0.47
N ALA A 489 0.30 -16.91 0.41
CA ALA A 489 0.31 -15.85 -0.59
C ALA A 489 1.61 -15.04 -0.54
N ALA A 490 2.11 -14.68 0.66
CA ALA A 490 3.40 -14.00 0.80
C ALA A 490 4.57 -14.84 0.25
N SER A 491 4.57 -16.16 0.46
CA SER A 491 5.57 -17.07 -0.11
C SER A 491 5.51 -17.15 -1.64
N ARG A 492 4.30 -17.12 -2.23
CA ARG A 492 4.14 -17.12 -3.68
C ARG A 492 4.44 -15.74 -4.28
N LEU A 493 4.12 -14.64 -3.60
CA LEU A 493 4.44 -13.28 -4.02
C LEU A 493 5.96 -13.09 -4.09
N THR A 494 6.69 -13.40 -3.02
CA THR A 494 8.16 -13.28 -3.05
C THR A 494 8.82 -14.25 -4.04
N GLY A 495 8.24 -15.43 -4.26
CA GLY A 495 8.68 -16.37 -5.29
C GLY A 495 8.50 -15.88 -6.73
N ILE A 496 7.60 -14.92 -6.99
CA ILE A 496 7.37 -14.36 -8.33
C ILE A 496 8.53 -13.49 -8.82
N PHE A 497 9.32 -12.91 -7.90
CA PHE A 497 10.48 -12.10 -8.27
C PHE A 497 11.61 -12.92 -8.89
N ALA A 498 11.77 -14.20 -8.52
CA ALA A 498 12.85 -15.02 -9.08
C ALA A 498 12.83 -15.15 -10.62
N PRO A 499 11.69 -15.45 -11.30
CA PRO A 499 11.62 -15.42 -12.76
C PRO A 499 11.70 -13.99 -13.36
N ILE A 500 11.31 -12.94 -12.63
CA ILE A 500 11.46 -11.53 -13.07
C ILE A 500 12.94 -11.14 -13.10
N ILE A 501 13.65 -11.30 -11.98
CA ILE A 501 15.10 -11.07 -11.84
C ILE A 501 15.85 -11.91 -12.89
N ALA A 502 15.43 -13.15 -13.14
CA ALA A 502 16.06 -14.03 -14.13
C ALA A 502 15.86 -13.65 -15.61
N VAL A 503 14.93 -12.73 -15.93
CA VAL A 503 14.66 -12.30 -17.31
C VAL A 503 15.04 -10.84 -17.54
N TYR A 504 14.83 -9.97 -16.56
CA TYR A 504 14.96 -8.52 -16.71
C TYR A 504 16.16 -7.91 -15.97
N SER A 505 16.65 -8.53 -14.88
CA SER A 505 17.81 -7.99 -14.16
C SER A 505 19.14 -8.34 -14.86
N PRO A 506 20.15 -7.44 -14.83
CA PRO A 506 21.53 -7.77 -15.20
C PRO A 506 22.12 -8.98 -14.46
N ALA A 507 21.55 -9.36 -13.29
CA ALA A 507 21.89 -10.57 -12.56
C ALA A 507 21.79 -11.86 -13.41
N ALA A 508 20.98 -11.88 -14.48
CA ALA A 508 20.93 -12.97 -15.45
C ALA A 508 22.28 -13.23 -16.17
N LYS A 509 23.20 -12.24 -16.18
CA LYS A 509 24.58 -12.36 -16.70
C LYS A 509 25.62 -12.58 -15.60
N TYR A 510 25.25 -12.44 -14.33
CA TYR A 510 26.13 -12.52 -13.16
C TYR A 510 25.45 -13.31 -12.03
N PRO A 511 25.32 -14.65 -12.17
CA PRO A 511 24.49 -15.49 -11.29
C PRO A 511 25.04 -15.69 -9.87
N ASP A 512 26.25 -15.18 -9.57
CA ASP A 512 26.87 -15.26 -8.24
C ASP A 512 26.00 -14.63 -7.14
N GLY A 513 25.45 -13.45 -7.37
CA GLY A 513 24.63 -12.72 -6.39
C GLY A 513 23.39 -13.50 -5.93
N PRO A 514 22.47 -13.87 -6.85
CA PRO A 514 21.26 -14.63 -6.52
C PRO A 514 21.50 -15.93 -5.76
N VAL A 515 22.54 -16.69 -6.13
CA VAL A 515 22.85 -18.00 -5.52
C VAL A 515 23.34 -17.85 -4.07
N TYR A 516 24.25 -16.91 -3.80
CA TYR A 516 24.72 -16.66 -2.44
C TYR A 516 23.67 -15.94 -1.58
N ALA A 517 22.88 -15.03 -2.15
CA ALA A 517 21.78 -14.38 -1.46
C ALA A 517 20.76 -15.41 -0.96
N SER A 518 20.32 -16.32 -1.82
CA SER A 518 19.36 -17.37 -1.42
C SER A 518 19.89 -18.28 -0.31
N ALA A 519 21.11 -18.81 -0.43
CA ALA A 519 21.70 -19.66 0.61
C ALA A 519 21.83 -18.93 1.96
N SER A 520 22.10 -17.62 1.92
CA SER A 520 22.11 -16.75 3.11
C SER A 520 20.72 -16.59 3.74
N ILE A 521 19.68 -16.39 2.91
CA ILE A 521 18.29 -16.25 3.36
C ILE A 521 17.85 -17.53 4.10
N PHE A 522 18.12 -18.73 3.58
CA PHE A 522 17.80 -19.98 4.29
C PHE A 522 18.40 -20.04 5.71
N VAL A 523 19.69 -19.67 5.86
CA VAL A 523 20.33 -19.66 7.19
C VAL A 523 19.73 -18.58 8.09
N ALA A 524 19.50 -17.37 7.57
CA ALA A 524 18.92 -16.27 8.32
C ALA A 524 17.49 -16.57 8.78
N THR A 525 16.62 -17.05 7.91
CA THR A 525 15.24 -17.43 8.26
C THR A 525 15.21 -18.58 9.26
N GLY A 526 16.09 -19.57 9.13
CA GLY A 526 16.23 -20.65 10.11
C GLY A 526 16.61 -20.15 11.52
N ILE A 527 17.39 -19.06 11.62
CA ILE A 527 17.66 -18.38 12.90
C ILE A 527 16.42 -17.60 13.38
N VAL A 528 15.72 -16.88 12.49
CA VAL A 528 14.49 -16.13 12.82
C VAL A 528 13.39 -17.04 13.37
N MET A 529 13.25 -18.27 12.88
CA MET A 529 12.30 -19.28 13.38
C MET A 529 12.46 -19.59 14.89
N LEU A 530 13.64 -19.37 15.49
CA LEU A 530 13.84 -19.56 16.92
C LEU A 530 13.11 -18.51 17.78
N PHE A 531 12.83 -17.32 17.23
CA PHE A 531 12.16 -16.21 17.90
C PHE A 531 10.62 -16.29 17.86
N LEU A 532 10.05 -17.31 17.21
CA LEU A 532 8.61 -17.53 17.16
C LEU A 532 8.02 -17.69 18.59
N PRO A 533 7.02 -16.88 18.99
CA PRO A 533 6.58 -16.75 20.38
C PRO A 533 5.67 -17.91 20.86
N ILE A 534 5.19 -18.75 19.94
CA ILE A 534 4.25 -19.84 20.20
C ILE A 534 4.95 -21.17 19.94
N GLU A 535 4.75 -22.15 20.82
CA GLU A 535 5.09 -23.54 20.55
C GLU A 535 3.76 -24.30 20.45
N THR A 536 3.55 -25.03 19.37
CA THR A 536 2.23 -25.62 19.07
C THR A 536 2.11 -27.06 19.56
N VAL A 537 3.22 -27.70 19.96
CA VAL A 537 3.22 -29.06 20.54
C VAL A 537 2.24 -29.16 21.71
N GLY A 538 1.16 -29.92 21.51
CA GLY A 538 0.21 -30.23 22.58
C GLY A 538 -0.67 -29.05 23.03
N ARG A 539 -0.74 -27.95 22.27
CA ARG A 539 -1.55 -26.76 22.62
C ARG A 539 -3.03 -27.11 22.86
N THR A 540 -3.56 -28.12 22.17
CA THR A 540 -4.95 -28.61 22.32
C THR A 540 -5.14 -29.62 23.47
N ALA A 541 -4.07 -30.05 24.15
CA ALA A 541 -4.13 -30.99 25.28
C ALA A 541 -4.15 -30.29 26.66
N LEU A 542 -4.07 -28.95 26.69
CA LEU A 542 -3.89 -28.13 27.91
C LEU A 542 -5.17 -27.48 28.45
N VAL A 543 -6.36 -28.08 28.24
CA VAL A 543 -7.63 -27.59 28.79
C VAL A 543 -8.31 -28.65 29.67
N PRO A 544 -8.00 -28.72 30.99
CA PRO A 544 -8.67 -29.63 31.92
C PRO A 544 -10.07 -29.17 32.38
N ALA A 545 -10.41 -27.89 32.16
CA ALA A 545 -11.45 -27.17 32.90
C ALA A 545 -12.93 -27.57 32.61
N TYR A 546 -13.22 -28.38 31.59
CA TYR A 546 -14.61 -28.72 31.22
C TYR A 546 -15.13 -30.03 31.86
N GLN A 547 -14.25 -30.92 32.33
CA GLN A 547 -14.68 -32.22 32.88
C GLN A 547 -15.42 -32.10 34.22
N THR A 548 -15.18 -31.04 35.00
CA THR A 548 -15.87 -30.78 36.27
C THR A 548 -17.31 -30.28 36.11
N LEU A 549 -17.65 -29.59 35.02
CA LEU A 549 -19.01 -29.05 34.81
C LEU A 549 -20.05 -30.13 34.46
N ARG A 550 -19.63 -31.25 33.85
CA ARG A 550 -20.52 -32.40 33.57
C ARG A 550 -20.86 -33.25 34.81
N ALA A 551 -20.28 -32.94 35.98
CA ALA A 551 -20.51 -33.67 37.23
C ALA A 551 -21.66 -33.10 38.09
N ALA A 552 -22.21 -31.93 37.75
CA ALA A 552 -23.39 -31.40 38.43
C ALA A 552 -24.65 -32.21 38.03
N PRO A 553 -25.37 -32.83 38.99
CA PRO A 553 -26.52 -33.68 38.66
C PRO A 553 -27.68 -32.85 38.11
N ARG A 554 -28.17 -33.22 36.92
CA ARG A 554 -29.40 -32.66 36.33
C ARG A 554 -30.58 -32.97 37.28
N ARG A 555 -31.09 -31.96 38.01
CA ARG A 555 -32.39 -32.08 38.71
C ARG A 555 -33.50 -32.06 37.66
N SER A 556 -34.14 -33.21 37.49
CA SER A 556 -35.41 -33.34 36.75
C SER A 556 -36.52 -32.60 37.50
N ALA A 557 -37.32 -31.84 36.78
CA ALA A 557 -38.61 -31.38 37.28
C ALA A 557 -39.61 -32.54 37.17
N ASP A 558 -39.93 -33.17 38.29
CA ASP A 558 -41.10 -34.04 38.49
C ASP A 558 -41.33 -34.29 40.01
N SER A 559 -42.61 -34.41 40.41
CA SER A 559 -43.14 -34.82 41.72
C SER A 559 -42.82 -34.00 43.00
N GLU A 560 -43.80 -33.18 43.41
CA GLU A 560 -44.61 -33.32 44.65
C GLU A 560 -44.02 -33.82 46.02
N ILE A 561 -44.41 -33.07 47.07
CA ILE A 561 -44.80 -33.47 48.45
C ILE A 561 -43.75 -33.48 49.60
N ASP A 562 -44.20 -32.85 50.70
CA ASP A 562 -43.86 -32.91 52.14
C ASP A 562 -42.57 -32.31 52.76
N SER A 563 -42.81 -31.18 53.45
CA SER A 563 -42.77 -30.97 54.92
C SER A 563 -41.47 -30.96 55.74
N ASP A 564 -41.60 -30.23 56.86
CA ASP A 564 -40.79 -30.22 58.10
C ASP A 564 -39.41 -29.53 58.12
N SER A 565 -39.48 -28.23 58.49
CA SER A 565 -38.88 -27.64 59.71
C SER A 565 -37.38 -27.82 60.01
N ASP A 566 -36.63 -26.70 60.11
CA ASP A 566 -36.53 -25.95 61.39
C ASP A 566 -35.57 -24.72 61.35
N ILE A 567 -36.08 -23.61 61.91
CA ILE A 567 -35.39 -22.61 62.78
C ILE A 567 -34.26 -21.73 62.21
N ASP A 568 -34.67 -20.52 61.79
CA ASP A 568 -34.35 -19.17 62.33
C ASP A 568 -32.96 -18.81 62.90
N ILE A 569 -32.54 -17.58 62.58
CA ILE A 569 -32.35 -16.50 63.59
C ILE A 569 -32.64 -15.14 62.93
N ASP A 570 -33.43 -14.32 63.62
CA ASP A 570 -33.89 -12.98 63.20
C ASP A 570 -32.82 -11.88 63.23
N ILE A 571 -33.08 -10.78 62.51
CA ILE A 571 -33.51 -9.48 63.08
C ILE A 571 -33.89 -8.57 61.88
N ASP A 572 -35.17 -8.28 61.65
CA ASP A 572 -36.00 -7.24 62.32
C ASP A 572 -35.54 -5.78 62.02
N ILE A 573 -36.41 -4.82 61.65
CA ILE A 573 -37.87 -4.87 61.48
C ILE A 573 -38.40 -3.64 60.69
N ASP A 574 -39.64 -3.76 60.21
CA ASP A 574 -40.67 -2.72 60.03
C ASP A 574 -40.67 -1.71 58.84
N ASP A 575 -41.62 -1.98 57.93
CA ASP A 575 -42.94 -1.30 57.85
C ASP A 575 -43.03 0.16 57.36
N ASN A 576 -44.11 0.58 56.69
CA ASN A 576 -45.41 -0.07 56.41
C ASN A 576 -46.10 0.61 55.20
N LYS A 577 -46.84 -0.18 54.39
CA LYS A 577 -48.22 0.13 53.89
C LYS A 577 -48.44 1.31 52.91
N ASP A 578 -49.42 1.26 52.00
CA ASP A 578 -50.37 0.19 51.61
C ASP A 578 -51.19 0.61 50.37
N TRP A 579 -51.87 -0.37 49.72
CA TRP A 579 -53.18 -0.35 49.02
C TRP A 579 -53.51 0.84 48.03
N ASP A 580 -54.26 0.70 46.93
CA ASP A 580 -55.21 -0.36 46.55
C ASP A 580 -55.65 -0.27 45.05
N ASN A 581 -56.47 -1.26 44.64
CA ASN A 581 -57.46 -1.27 43.54
C ASN A 581 -57.08 -1.67 42.08
N HIS A 582 -57.50 -2.91 41.78
CA HIS A 582 -58.14 -3.47 40.55
C HIS A 582 -59.26 -2.58 39.90
N PRO A 583 -60.07 -3.00 38.87
CA PRO A 583 -60.22 -4.30 38.16
C PRO A 583 -60.29 -4.23 36.58
N VAL A 584 -60.00 -5.32 35.81
CA VAL A 584 -60.92 -6.25 35.03
C VAL A 584 -61.53 -5.61 33.73
N GLU A 585 -61.67 -6.22 32.52
CA GLU A 585 -62.37 -7.46 32.11
C GLU A 585 -62.09 -7.87 30.61
N ASP A 586 -62.04 -9.19 30.29
CA ASP A 586 -62.51 -9.95 29.08
C ASP A 586 -62.16 -9.58 27.60
N ALA A 587 -62.28 -10.44 26.54
CA ALA A 587 -62.24 -11.92 26.32
C ALA A 587 -62.35 -12.29 24.78
N ALA A 588 -62.02 -13.54 24.38
CA ALA A 588 -62.35 -14.30 23.11
C ALA A 588 -61.76 -13.86 21.72
N VAL A 589 -61.10 -14.65 20.83
CA VAL A 589 -61.35 -15.99 20.17
C VAL A 589 -62.38 -15.93 18.99
N PRO A 590 -62.28 -16.57 17.78
CA PRO A 590 -61.16 -17.05 16.88
C PRO A 590 -61.45 -17.03 15.31
N GLU A 591 -60.68 -17.81 14.49
CA GLU A 591 -61.00 -18.43 13.14
C GLU A 591 -61.14 -17.57 11.82
N THR A 592 -61.01 -18.02 10.54
CA THR A 592 -60.48 -19.22 9.80
C THR A 592 -60.32 -19.01 8.26
N LEU A 593 -59.43 -19.80 7.58
CA LEU A 593 -59.46 -20.35 6.16
C LEU A 593 -59.62 -19.38 4.93
N VAL A 594 -59.53 -19.73 3.61
CA VAL A 594 -59.22 -20.95 2.78
C VAL A 594 -58.38 -20.55 1.51
N ALA A 595 -57.83 -21.51 0.73
CA ALA A 595 -57.35 -21.40 -0.67
C ALA A 595 -58.43 -21.96 -1.69
N PRO A 596 -58.19 -22.36 -2.98
CA PRO A 596 -57.09 -22.21 -3.98
C PRO A 596 -57.58 -21.58 -5.34
N THR A 597 -56.86 -21.47 -6.48
CA THR A 597 -56.52 -22.50 -7.52
C THR A 597 -55.73 -21.91 -8.71
N ASP A 598 -54.92 -22.72 -9.40
CA ASP A 598 -54.25 -22.50 -10.72
C ASP A 598 -55.01 -23.29 -11.83
N PRO A 599 -55.06 -22.89 -13.13
CA PRO A 599 -54.15 -23.47 -14.13
C PRO A 599 -53.86 -22.66 -15.45
N ASN A 600 -52.57 -22.56 -15.83
CA ASN A 600 -51.99 -22.87 -17.17
C ASN A 600 -52.26 -22.08 -18.51
N ILE A 601 -51.23 -22.07 -19.38
CA ILE A 601 -51.19 -22.01 -20.89
C ILE A 601 -50.79 -20.71 -21.68
N VAL A 602 -49.51 -20.69 -22.11
CA VAL A 602 -48.93 -20.52 -23.48
C VAL A 602 -49.10 -19.23 -24.35
N SER A 603 -48.01 -18.45 -24.42
CA SER A 603 -47.35 -17.74 -25.57
C SER A 603 -48.12 -16.92 -26.65
N ILE A 604 -47.54 -15.75 -27.05
CA ILE A 604 -46.99 -15.46 -28.42
C ILE A 604 -46.42 -14.01 -28.57
N THR A 605 -45.10 -13.93 -28.79
CA THR A 605 -44.30 -13.06 -29.69
C THR A 605 -44.55 -11.54 -29.94
N ARG A 606 -43.44 -10.76 -29.86
CA ARG A 606 -42.93 -9.71 -30.83
C ARG A 606 -43.80 -8.43 -31.06
N THR A 607 -43.31 -7.19 -30.91
CA THR A 607 -42.18 -6.52 -31.63
C THR A 607 -41.95 -5.08 -31.10
N ARG A 608 -40.76 -4.50 -31.38
CA ARG A 608 -40.36 -3.08 -31.22
C ARG A 608 -41.39 -2.04 -31.70
N LEU A 609 -41.38 -0.83 -31.09
CA LEU A 609 -40.94 0.43 -31.74
C LEU A 609 -40.95 1.64 -30.78
N ILE A 610 -40.00 2.55 -30.97
CA ILE A 610 -39.94 3.92 -30.39
C ILE A 610 -40.46 4.89 -31.48
N PRO A 611 -41.10 6.02 -31.14
CA PRO A 611 -40.36 7.29 -31.29
C PRO A 611 -40.68 8.41 -30.26
N ARG A 612 -39.74 9.37 -30.21
CA ARG A 612 -39.83 10.84 -29.94
C ARG A 612 -41.25 11.45 -29.91
N SER A 613 -41.62 12.52 -29.18
CA SER A 613 -40.92 13.72 -28.62
C SER A 613 -41.99 14.53 -27.81
N HIS A 614 -41.79 15.61 -27.02
CA HIS A 614 -41.23 16.94 -27.39
C HIS A 614 -41.28 17.94 -26.17
N THR A 615 -40.22 18.74 -25.97
CA THR A 615 -40.17 20.16 -25.47
C THR A 615 -40.76 20.70 -24.13
N LEU A 616 -39.89 21.43 -23.39
CA LEU A 616 -40.09 22.75 -22.71
C LEU A 616 -40.97 22.82 -21.42
N LEU A 617 -40.85 23.75 -20.45
CA LEU A 617 -40.14 25.06 -20.33
C LEU A 617 -39.94 25.48 -18.82
N THR A 618 -38.86 26.24 -18.51
CA THR A 618 -38.65 27.24 -17.40
C THR A 618 -39.10 27.04 -15.93
N ALA A 619 -38.09 27.03 -15.04
CA ALA A 619 -37.79 27.98 -13.95
C ALA A 619 -38.90 28.73 -13.16
N HIS A 620 -38.86 28.65 -11.81
CA HIS A 620 -38.55 29.77 -10.89
C HIS A 620 -38.35 29.33 -9.41
N VAL A 621 -37.40 29.97 -8.72
CA VAL A 621 -37.13 30.03 -7.25
C VAL A 621 -37.71 31.39 -6.75
N PRO A 622 -37.77 31.83 -5.45
CA PRO A 622 -37.21 31.29 -4.19
C PRO A 622 -38.07 31.49 -2.89
N LEU A 623 -37.40 31.61 -1.71
CA LEU A 623 -37.84 31.95 -0.32
C LEU A 623 -38.36 30.79 0.58
N LEU A 624 -38.16 30.76 1.91
CA LEU A 624 -37.07 31.22 2.82
C LEU A 624 -37.38 30.67 4.26
N SER A 625 -36.36 30.41 5.09
CA SER A 625 -36.34 30.39 6.58
C SER A 625 -37.44 29.67 7.40
N HIS A 626 -37.05 28.85 8.40
CA HIS A 626 -37.14 29.30 9.82
C HIS A 626 -36.46 28.39 10.87
N ILE A 627 -35.76 29.09 11.76
CA ILE A 627 -35.09 28.74 13.02
C ILE A 627 -36.06 28.16 14.09
N HIS A 628 -35.64 27.16 14.90
CA HIS A 628 -35.53 27.28 16.38
C HIS A 628 -35.03 26.01 17.10
N ALA A 629 -34.14 26.20 18.09
CA ALA A 629 -33.88 25.29 19.21
C ALA A 629 -34.65 25.75 20.47
N PRO A 630 -34.81 24.88 21.50
CA PRO A 630 -34.40 25.33 22.85
C PRO A 630 -33.92 24.23 23.85
N GLY A 631 -32.86 24.56 24.62
CA GLY A 631 -32.96 24.71 26.09
C GLY A 631 -32.83 23.52 27.08
N LEU A 632 -31.72 23.53 27.86
CA LEU A 632 -31.63 23.58 29.35
C LEU A 632 -32.16 22.38 30.21
N SER A 633 -31.59 21.98 31.36
CA SER A 633 -30.44 22.37 32.21
C SER A 633 -30.20 21.26 33.28
N GLY A 634 -29.18 21.19 34.17
CA GLY A 634 -27.97 22.01 34.44
C GLY A 634 -27.75 22.30 35.94
N PHE A 635 -26.68 21.80 36.59
CA PHE A 635 -26.29 22.13 37.99
C PHE A 635 -24.76 22.13 38.23
N SER A 636 -24.30 22.77 39.31
CA SER A 636 -22.91 23.22 39.53
C SER A 636 -22.25 22.67 40.81
N SER A 637 -20.90 22.59 40.83
CA SER A 637 -20.01 23.42 41.71
C SER A 637 -18.57 22.88 41.83
N GLN A 638 -17.67 23.81 42.19
CA GLN A 638 -16.24 23.79 42.60
C GLN A 638 -15.63 22.44 43.10
N ASP A 639 -14.34 22.15 42.95
CA ASP A 639 -13.17 23.06 43.16
C ASP A 639 -11.89 22.63 42.39
N LYS A 640 -10.87 23.50 42.43
CA LYS A 640 -9.59 23.56 41.65
C LYS A 640 -8.75 22.28 41.45
N GLY A 641 -8.05 22.22 40.30
CA GLY A 641 -6.68 21.70 40.24
C GLY A 641 -6.17 21.12 38.90
N GLY A 642 -5.52 21.95 38.06
CA GLY A 642 -4.50 21.52 37.06
C GLY A 642 -4.95 20.64 35.89
N ILE A 643 -5.15 21.26 34.71
CA ILE A 643 -5.20 20.56 33.42
C ILE A 643 -3.98 21.00 32.60
N ASP A 644 -3.09 20.07 32.28
CA ASP A 644 -2.14 20.21 31.17
C ASP A 644 -2.72 19.47 29.96
N LEU A 645 -2.97 20.21 28.88
CA LEU A 645 -3.29 19.70 27.54
C LEU A 645 -2.51 20.53 26.49
N PRO A 646 -2.22 19.96 25.31
CA PRO A 646 -0.93 20.19 24.64
C PRO A 646 -0.88 21.44 23.77
N GLY A 647 0.28 22.10 23.76
CA GLY A 647 0.60 23.17 22.81
C GLY A 647 1.06 22.61 21.46
N TYR A 648 0.44 23.10 20.39
CA TYR A 648 0.89 22.87 19.02
C TYR A 648 2.14 23.73 18.73
N SER A 649 3.14 23.15 18.08
CA SER A 649 4.26 23.89 17.47
C SER A 649 4.40 23.47 16.01
N VAL A 650 4.02 24.36 15.10
CA VAL A 650 4.05 24.12 13.66
C VAL A 650 5.43 24.54 13.11
N LEU A 651 5.97 23.75 12.16
CA LEU A 651 7.15 24.06 11.30
C LEU A 651 8.61 23.94 11.80
N GLU A 652 8.94 23.50 13.02
CA GLU A 652 10.36 23.26 13.43
C GLU A 652 10.68 21.86 14.02
N HIS A 653 9.94 20.80 13.67
CA HIS A 653 10.23 19.42 14.10
C HIS A 653 10.25 18.37 12.97
N TYR A 654 11.06 18.60 11.94
CA TYR A 654 11.50 17.58 10.98
C TYR A 654 12.98 17.78 10.64
N ALA A 655 13.87 17.42 11.58
CA ALA A 655 15.32 17.38 11.36
C ALA A 655 15.98 16.31 12.23
N GLY A 656 16.63 15.34 11.59
CA GLY A 656 17.22 14.14 12.21
C GLY A 656 16.35 12.89 12.00
N VAL A 657 16.85 11.78 11.48
CA VAL A 657 18.24 11.26 11.54
C VAL A 657 18.67 10.68 10.19
N ALA A 658 19.84 11.09 9.71
CA ALA A 658 20.55 10.42 8.60
C ALA A 658 22.01 10.09 9.00
N THR A 659 22.52 8.99 8.43
CA THR A 659 23.90 8.49 8.45
C THR A 659 24.49 7.92 9.77
N VAL A 660 24.80 6.62 9.76
CA VAL A 660 26.19 6.13 9.78
C VAL A 660 26.33 4.90 8.87
N LEU A 661 27.06 5.06 7.77
CA LEU A 661 27.89 3.99 7.18
C LEU A 661 29.27 4.57 6.88
N ASP A 662 30.08 4.76 7.92
CA ASP A 662 31.53 4.95 7.73
C ASP A 662 32.23 3.58 7.75
N ARG A 663 32.84 3.22 6.62
CA ARG A 663 34.10 2.50 6.60
C ARG A 663 34.98 2.96 5.44
N SER A 664 35.94 3.82 5.72
CA SER A 664 37.15 3.90 4.89
C SER A 664 38.44 3.69 5.68
N SER A 665 39.48 3.24 4.99
CA SER A 665 40.69 2.65 5.58
C SER A 665 41.86 3.64 5.67
N SER A 666 42.75 3.48 6.66
CA SER A 666 44.16 3.88 6.49
C SER A 666 45.13 2.96 7.24
N ARG A 667 46.42 3.04 6.86
CA ARG A 667 47.45 2.04 7.19
C ARG A 667 48.27 2.40 8.43
N GLY A 668 48.45 1.42 9.31
CA GLY A 668 49.75 1.04 9.91
C GLY A 668 50.53 2.07 10.76
N GLY A 669 50.52 1.88 12.07
CA GLY A 669 51.49 2.47 13.01
C GLY A 669 51.30 1.92 14.44
N LYS A 670 52.36 1.37 15.05
CA LYS A 670 52.35 0.96 16.47
C LYS A 670 52.55 2.17 17.39
N ILE A 671 51.98 2.15 18.60
CA ILE A 671 52.67 2.23 19.93
C ILE A 671 51.62 2.28 21.06
N ASP A 672 52.04 1.95 22.29
CA ASP A 672 51.25 1.54 23.44
C ASP A 672 50.50 2.65 24.22
N GLY A 673 49.43 2.22 24.93
CA GLY A 673 49.26 2.50 26.36
C GLY A 673 48.34 3.64 26.81
N GLY A 674 47.42 3.34 27.75
CA GLY A 674 46.64 4.34 28.48
C GLY A 674 45.39 3.75 29.15
N LYS A 675 45.03 4.27 30.33
CA LYS A 675 43.89 3.83 31.16
C LYS A 675 42.96 5.01 31.49
N ASP A 676 41.80 4.69 32.08
CA ASP A 676 40.91 5.56 32.87
C ASP A 676 40.10 6.61 32.07
N SER A 677 38.89 7.07 32.49
CA SER A 677 37.83 6.47 33.32
C SER A 677 36.56 7.37 33.31
N ASP A 678 35.38 6.74 33.23
CA ASP A 678 34.10 7.14 33.90
C ASP A 678 33.18 8.27 33.33
N SER A 679 31.88 8.08 33.62
CA SER A 679 30.71 9.00 33.58
C SER A 679 30.02 9.35 32.24
N GLY A 680 28.66 9.33 32.27
CA GLY A 680 27.79 10.10 31.35
C GLY A 680 26.68 9.33 30.60
N ARG A 681 25.48 9.23 31.18
CA ARG A 681 24.27 8.71 30.48
C ARG A 681 23.74 9.67 29.41
N GLY A 682 23.26 9.13 28.28
CA GLY A 682 22.27 9.78 27.40
C GLY A 682 22.45 9.43 25.92
N GLY A 683 21.57 8.59 25.34
CA GLY A 683 21.65 8.29 23.90
C GLY A 683 21.07 6.95 23.41
N GLU A 684 19.94 6.46 23.94
CA GLU A 684 19.19 5.34 23.34
C GLU A 684 17.72 5.77 23.17
N GLY A 685 17.32 6.18 21.96
CA GLY A 685 15.95 6.72 21.77
C GLY A 685 15.45 7.01 20.35
N ILE A 686 16.31 7.31 19.36
CA ILE A 686 15.86 7.84 18.04
C ILE A 686 16.29 6.94 16.87
N ALA A 687 16.01 5.63 16.99
CA ALA A 687 16.27 4.64 15.94
C ALA A 687 15.17 3.57 15.84
N ARG A 688 13.94 3.90 16.28
CA ARG A 688 12.86 2.91 16.45
C ARG A 688 11.51 3.26 15.83
N GLU A 689 11.31 4.49 15.33
CA GLU A 689 10.00 4.92 14.80
C GLU A 689 9.89 4.84 13.27
N THR A 690 11.00 4.85 12.52
CA THR A 690 10.97 4.72 11.05
C THR A 690 10.87 3.28 10.52
N SER A 691 10.85 2.25 11.38
CA SER A 691 10.76 0.84 10.95
C SER A 691 9.42 0.14 11.26
N GLN A 692 8.37 0.88 11.65
CA GLN A 692 7.05 0.31 11.99
C GLN A 692 5.96 0.48 10.91
N LEU A 693 6.26 1.10 9.77
CA LEU A 693 5.28 1.45 8.73
C LEU A 693 5.23 0.49 7.52
N HIS A 694 5.84 -0.69 7.57
CA HIS A 694 6.02 -1.57 6.39
C HIS A 694 5.62 -3.05 6.55
N GLU A 695 4.82 -3.42 7.56
CA GLU A 695 4.22 -4.77 7.65
C GLU A 695 2.74 -4.74 8.09
N ASP A 696 1.84 -4.23 7.22
CA ASP A 696 0.42 -4.66 7.05
C ASP A 696 -0.32 -3.71 6.09
N THR A 697 -0.99 -4.22 5.04
CA THR A 697 -2.15 -3.59 4.30
C THR A 697 -2.49 -4.32 2.98
N SER A 698 -2.99 -5.56 3.05
CA SER A 698 -3.60 -6.21 1.86
C SER A 698 -5.06 -5.80 1.61
N THR A 699 -5.69 -5.13 2.57
CA THR A 699 -7.11 -4.76 2.59
C THR A 699 -7.28 -3.51 3.45
N TRP A 700 -7.91 -2.47 2.91
CA TRP A 700 -8.16 -1.23 3.65
C TRP A 700 -9.66 -1.14 3.98
N GLU A 701 -9.99 -0.79 5.24
CA GLU A 701 -11.38 -0.59 5.70
C GLU A 701 -12.08 0.56 4.95
N ALA A 702 -11.30 1.50 4.42
CA ALA A 702 -11.71 2.53 3.46
C ALA A 702 -10.56 2.77 2.47
N HIS A 703 -10.83 3.33 1.29
CA HIS A 703 -9.75 3.67 0.35
C HIS A 703 -8.79 4.67 1.00
N PRO A 704 -7.46 4.56 0.85
CA PRO A 704 -6.53 5.58 1.35
C PRO A 704 -6.91 6.98 0.86
N LEU A 705 -7.40 7.08 -0.38
CA LEU A 705 -7.89 8.35 -0.92
C LEU A 705 -9.13 8.88 -0.18
N LEU A 706 -9.98 8.05 0.44
CA LEU A 706 -11.07 8.55 1.29
C LEU A 706 -10.54 9.19 2.58
N GLU A 707 -9.46 8.66 3.16
CA GLU A 707 -8.78 9.29 4.30
C GLU A 707 -8.08 10.58 3.88
N LEU A 708 -7.41 10.59 2.73
CA LEU A 708 -6.79 11.82 2.20
C LEU A 708 -7.83 12.88 1.81
N MET A 709 -8.99 12.50 1.27
CA MET A 709 -10.13 13.39 1.03
C MET A 709 -10.78 13.86 2.34
N ALA A 710 -10.88 13.00 3.36
CA ALA A 710 -11.37 13.39 4.68
C ALA A 710 -10.43 14.40 5.35
N ARG A 711 -9.12 14.15 5.33
CA ARG A 711 -8.08 15.10 5.74
C ARG A 711 -8.14 16.38 4.91
N GLY A 712 -8.39 16.29 3.60
CA GLY A 712 -8.61 17.45 2.74
C GLY A 712 -9.82 18.29 3.18
N ARG A 713 -10.94 17.65 3.57
CA ARG A 713 -12.11 18.33 4.15
C ARG A 713 -11.82 18.91 5.54
N GLU A 714 -11.05 18.24 6.38
CA GLU A 714 -10.61 18.77 7.69
C GLU A 714 -9.73 20.01 7.51
N ILE A 715 -8.74 19.96 6.61
CA ILE A 715 -7.92 21.11 6.22
C ILE A 715 -8.78 22.21 5.61
N ALA A 716 -9.81 21.89 4.82
CA ALA A 716 -10.74 22.89 4.26
C ALA A 716 -11.56 23.58 5.37
N VAL A 717 -12.05 22.82 6.35
CA VAL A 717 -12.74 23.34 7.53
C VAL A 717 -11.79 24.17 8.39
N ASP A 718 -10.53 23.77 8.56
CA ASP A 718 -9.56 24.51 9.36
C ASP A 718 -9.03 25.76 8.64
N HIS A 719 -8.82 25.72 7.32
CA HIS A 719 -8.57 26.91 6.49
C HIS A 719 -9.76 27.87 6.55
N GLN A 720 -10.99 27.35 6.54
CA GLN A 720 -12.22 28.16 6.65
C GLN A 720 -12.38 28.76 8.04
N ARG A 721 -12.19 27.99 9.11
CA ARG A 721 -12.13 28.50 10.49
C ARG A 721 -11.02 29.52 10.67
N LYS A 722 -9.86 29.32 10.03
CA LYS A 722 -8.76 30.28 10.07
C LYS A 722 -9.17 31.58 9.38
N ARG A 723 -9.81 31.52 8.20
CA ARG A 723 -10.43 32.67 7.51
C ARG A 723 -11.44 33.40 8.39
N GLU A 724 -12.30 32.67 9.08
CA GLU A 724 -13.29 33.22 10.01
C GLU A 724 -12.67 33.77 11.31
N SER A 725 -11.52 33.27 11.73
CA SER A 725 -10.79 33.71 12.93
C SER A 725 -9.84 34.89 12.71
N VAL A 726 -9.48 35.15 11.45
CA VAL A 726 -8.63 36.26 11.01
C VAL A 726 -9.54 37.31 10.39
N ASP A 727 -10.38 37.90 11.23
CA ASP A 727 -11.37 38.93 10.90
C ASP A 727 -10.85 40.36 11.16
N THR A 728 -9.90 40.52 12.09
CA THR A 728 -9.24 41.80 12.39
C THR A 728 -7.74 41.81 12.11
N LEU A 729 -7.18 43.02 12.04
CA LEU A 729 -5.75 43.26 11.94
C LEU A 729 -4.97 42.62 13.10
N GLU A 730 -5.48 42.69 14.33
CA GLU A 730 -4.89 42.03 15.50
C GLU A 730 -4.71 40.53 15.23
N ARG A 731 -5.76 39.87 14.73
CA ARG A 731 -5.74 38.44 14.45
C ARG A 731 -4.81 38.08 13.28
N ALA A 732 -4.72 38.92 12.26
CA ALA A 732 -3.74 38.73 11.17
C ALA A 732 -2.29 38.88 11.66
N VAL A 733 -2.04 39.79 12.63
CA VAL A 733 -0.72 39.98 13.25
C VAL A 733 -0.37 38.84 14.20
N GLU A 734 -1.33 38.36 14.99
CA GLU A 734 -1.17 37.18 15.85
C GLU A 734 -0.92 35.92 15.01
N ASP A 735 -1.68 35.72 13.92
CA ASP A 735 -1.48 34.62 12.98
C ASP A 735 -0.08 34.61 12.39
N TYR A 736 0.38 35.75 11.85
CA TYR A 736 1.74 35.86 11.31
C TYR A 736 2.80 35.50 12.37
N GLN A 737 2.61 35.95 13.62
CA GLN A 737 3.56 35.67 14.72
C GLN A 737 3.54 34.20 15.13
N GLU A 738 2.37 33.56 15.17
CA GLU A 738 2.19 32.13 15.42
C GLU A 738 2.83 31.29 14.31
N ALA A 739 2.59 31.64 13.05
CA ALA A 739 3.06 30.89 11.88
C ALA A 739 4.57 30.99 11.63
N PHE A 740 5.19 32.15 11.91
CA PHE A 740 6.59 32.42 11.53
C PHE A 740 7.53 32.72 12.70
N GLY A 741 7.03 32.85 13.93
CA GLY A 741 7.84 33.22 15.11
C GLY A 741 8.45 34.63 15.02
N MET A 742 8.00 35.45 14.09
CA MET A 742 8.51 36.78 13.78
C MET A 742 7.38 37.80 13.77
N ALA A 743 7.67 39.07 14.06
CA ALA A 743 6.70 40.14 13.84
C ALA A 743 6.54 40.45 12.33
N PRO A 744 5.32 40.79 11.87
CA PRO A 744 5.03 41.10 10.46
C PRO A 744 5.63 42.43 10.00
N GLN A 745 5.38 42.78 8.74
CA GLN A 745 5.97 43.96 8.10
C GLN A 745 5.20 45.23 8.40
N ARG A 746 5.96 46.32 8.52
CA ARG A 746 5.41 47.67 8.55
C ARG A 746 4.84 47.99 7.17
N GLY A 747 3.56 47.69 7.04
CA GLY A 747 2.79 47.68 5.79
C GLY A 747 1.58 46.75 5.91
N LEU A 748 1.67 45.71 6.76
CA LEU A 748 0.54 44.85 7.13
C LEU A 748 -0.58 45.61 7.89
N ARG A 749 -0.34 46.87 8.30
CA ARG A 749 -1.31 47.75 8.97
C ARG A 749 -2.55 47.98 8.12
N CYS A 750 -3.70 47.42 8.52
CA CYS A 750 -4.95 47.46 7.76
C CYS A 750 -4.71 46.93 6.36
N GLY A 751 -4.27 47.76 5.40
CA GLY A 751 -3.19 47.37 4.48
C GLY A 751 -3.48 46.08 3.73
N GLU A 752 -2.76 45.00 4.05
CA GLU A 752 -2.97 43.68 3.43
C GLU A 752 -4.32 43.06 3.80
N HIS A 753 -4.69 43.06 5.09
CA HIS A 753 -5.98 42.54 5.56
C HIS A 753 -7.16 43.34 4.96
N THR A 754 -7.02 44.66 4.88
CA THR A 754 -8.01 45.57 4.30
C THR A 754 -8.02 45.54 2.78
N LEU A 755 -6.88 45.36 2.12
CA LEU A 755 -6.76 45.16 0.67
C LEU A 755 -7.39 43.82 0.28
N ALA A 756 -7.06 42.75 0.99
CA ALA A 756 -7.68 41.47 0.81
C ALA A 756 -9.19 41.57 1.07
N SER A 757 -9.62 42.22 2.16
CA SER A 757 -11.05 42.47 2.41
C SER A 757 -11.72 43.31 1.30
N SER A 758 -11.07 44.35 0.77
CA SER A 758 -11.64 45.24 -0.25
C SER A 758 -11.69 44.62 -1.64
N LEU A 759 -10.71 43.79 -1.99
CA LEU A 759 -10.70 42.95 -3.19
C LEU A 759 -11.47 41.64 -3.00
N ASN A 760 -12.02 41.40 -1.80
CA ASN A 760 -12.62 40.14 -1.36
C ASN A 760 -11.71 38.91 -1.59
N ALA A 761 -10.39 39.08 -1.44
CA ALA A 761 -9.31 38.11 -1.56
C ALA A 761 -8.90 37.51 -0.20
N THR A 762 -8.08 36.45 -0.23
CA THR A 762 -7.65 35.75 1.00
C THR A 762 -6.66 36.58 1.84
N PRO A 763 -6.95 36.89 3.12
CA PRO A 763 -6.14 37.82 3.94
C PRO A 763 -5.11 37.15 4.87
N ILE A 764 -4.92 35.82 4.82
CA ILE A 764 -4.24 35.09 5.90
C ILE A 764 -2.76 34.78 5.59
N PRO A 765 -1.80 35.34 6.34
CA PRO A 765 -0.38 35.04 6.15
C PRO A 765 -0.02 33.56 6.31
N SER A 766 -0.62 32.83 7.26
CA SER A 766 -0.36 31.39 7.45
C SER A 766 -0.80 30.51 6.28
N LEU A 767 -1.71 30.98 5.41
CA LEU A 767 -2.14 30.24 4.21
C LEU A 767 -1.33 30.59 2.95
N ILE A 768 -0.55 31.67 2.98
CA ILE A 768 0.40 32.06 1.92
C ILE A 768 1.86 32.13 2.42
N PRO A 769 2.37 31.13 3.17
CA PRO A 769 3.72 31.17 3.74
C PRO A 769 4.82 31.17 2.68
N LEU A 770 4.53 30.85 1.42
CA LEU A 770 5.48 30.96 0.30
C LEU A 770 5.90 32.42 0.01
N ALA A 771 5.03 33.40 0.26
CA ALA A 771 5.36 34.82 0.14
C ALA A 771 6.46 35.23 1.15
N HIS A 772 6.37 34.74 2.39
CA HIS A 772 7.38 34.98 3.43
C HIS A 772 8.61 34.07 3.28
N THR A 773 8.43 32.75 3.20
CA THR A 773 9.53 31.77 3.24
C THR A 773 10.45 31.82 2.02
N SER A 774 9.97 32.28 0.85
CA SER A 774 10.83 32.51 -0.33
C SER A 774 11.73 33.75 -0.18
N VAL A 775 11.32 34.73 0.64
CA VAL A 775 12.10 35.93 0.95
C VAL A 775 12.95 35.77 2.22
N LEU A 776 12.52 34.94 3.17
CA LEU A 776 13.14 34.75 4.50
C LEU A 776 14.68 34.66 4.46
N PRO A 777 15.34 33.89 3.57
CA PRO A 777 16.81 33.85 3.52
C PRO A 777 17.42 35.25 3.32
N LEU A 778 16.85 36.11 2.46
CA LEU A 778 17.36 37.43 2.11
C LEU A 778 17.41 38.40 3.30
N LEU A 779 16.64 38.12 4.37
CA LEU A 779 16.71 38.87 5.62
C LEU A 779 18.03 38.68 6.38
N ALA A 780 18.87 37.72 6.00
CA ALA A 780 20.25 37.60 6.46
C ALA A 780 21.28 38.27 5.52
N MET A 781 20.93 38.60 4.27
CA MET A 781 21.86 39.30 3.38
C MET A 781 22.01 40.78 3.82
N PRO A 782 23.21 41.38 3.77
CA PRO A 782 23.37 42.82 4.03
C PRO A 782 22.54 43.66 3.02
N PRO A 783 21.73 44.65 3.47
CA PRO A 783 20.86 45.43 2.57
C PRO A 783 21.59 46.05 1.38
N ARG A 784 22.75 46.68 1.60
CA ARG A 784 23.60 47.25 0.54
C ARG A 784 23.94 46.24 -0.56
N LEU A 785 24.34 45.04 -0.15
CA LEU A 785 24.76 43.97 -1.04
C LEU A 785 23.57 43.36 -1.81
N LEU A 786 22.40 43.28 -1.17
CA LEU A 786 21.15 42.87 -1.80
C LEU A 786 20.77 43.84 -2.93
N ARG A 787 20.79 45.15 -2.65
CA ARG A 787 20.49 46.19 -3.66
C ARG A 787 21.50 46.17 -4.82
N GLU A 788 22.78 46.01 -4.52
CA GLU A 788 23.85 45.87 -5.53
C GLU A 788 23.61 44.66 -6.45
N ARG A 789 23.34 43.48 -5.88
CA ARG A 789 23.09 42.24 -6.66
C ARG A 789 21.79 42.30 -7.47
N ALA A 790 20.75 42.99 -7.00
CA ALA A 790 19.51 43.16 -7.74
C ALA A 790 19.74 44.03 -9.00
N MET A 791 20.41 45.16 -8.83
CA MET A 791 20.71 46.11 -9.91
C MET A 791 21.69 45.54 -10.96
N GLU A 792 22.65 44.69 -10.54
CA GLU A 792 23.64 44.04 -11.42
C GLU A 792 23.00 43.25 -12.59
N LYS A 793 21.74 42.80 -12.44
CA LYS A 793 21.08 41.88 -13.38
C LYS A 793 20.13 42.54 -14.37
N ILE A 794 19.87 43.84 -14.25
CA ILE A 794 18.84 44.52 -15.04
C ILE A 794 19.11 44.41 -16.55
N ASP A 795 20.37 44.47 -16.97
CA ASP A 795 20.78 44.40 -18.38
C ASP A 795 21.21 42.98 -18.84
N VAL A 796 20.83 41.93 -18.10
CA VAL A 796 21.19 40.53 -18.43
C VAL A 796 20.08 39.89 -19.27
N LEU A 797 20.45 39.16 -20.32
CA LEU A 797 19.51 38.41 -21.16
C LEU A 797 18.59 37.50 -20.32
N GLY A 798 17.28 37.63 -20.52
CA GLY A 798 16.25 36.91 -19.76
C GLY A 798 15.90 37.56 -18.41
N MET A 799 16.40 38.75 -18.11
CA MET A 799 16.05 39.53 -16.91
C MET A 799 15.28 40.79 -17.28
N MET A 800 14.47 41.26 -16.34
CA MET A 800 14.00 42.64 -16.27
C MET A 800 13.92 43.07 -14.80
N ALA A 801 13.56 44.33 -14.53
CA ALA A 801 13.20 44.75 -13.18
C ALA A 801 12.00 45.70 -13.15
N LEU A 802 11.32 45.71 -12.01
CA LEU A 802 10.27 46.67 -11.66
C LEU A 802 10.77 47.57 -10.53
N GLU A 803 10.73 48.87 -10.76
CA GLU A 803 11.09 49.90 -9.79
C GLU A 803 9.82 50.61 -9.30
N PHE A 804 9.59 50.63 -7.99
CA PHE A 804 8.35 51.10 -7.38
C PHE A 804 8.48 52.51 -6.77
N HIS A 805 7.61 53.42 -7.21
CA HIS A 805 7.51 54.82 -6.80
C HIS A 805 6.14 55.09 -6.14
N PRO A 806 5.95 54.74 -4.85
CA PRO A 806 4.67 54.92 -4.14
C PRO A 806 4.25 56.38 -3.91
N GLU A 807 5.16 57.33 -4.14
CA GLU A 807 4.93 58.78 -4.00
C GLU A 807 4.35 59.41 -5.29
N GLU A 808 4.27 58.67 -6.40
CA GLU A 808 3.76 59.14 -7.70
C GLU A 808 2.26 58.81 -7.86
N GLU A 809 1.55 59.53 -8.74
CA GLU A 809 0.10 59.39 -8.89
C GLU A 809 -0.32 57.97 -9.37
N ALA A 810 -1.52 57.55 -8.98
CA ALA A 810 -2.05 56.21 -9.23
C ALA A 810 -2.12 55.90 -10.74
N GLY A 811 -1.20 55.05 -11.20
CA GLY A 811 -1.04 54.70 -12.62
C GLY A 811 0.41 54.80 -13.12
N GLU A 812 1.24 55.65 -12.51
CA GLU A 812 2.62 55.90 -12.97
C GLU A 812 3.71 55.33 -12.05
N GLY A 813 3.35 54.91 -10.83
CA GLY A 813 4.28 54.44 -9.79
C GLY A 813 5.05 53.13 -10.04
N ILE A 814 5.08 52.57 -11.26
CA ILE A 814 5.92 51.42 -11.63
C ILE A 814 6.70 51.74 -12.89
N ARG A 815 8.04 51.61 -12.82
CA ARG A 815 8.93 51.71 -13.98
C ARG A 815 9.52 50.34 -14.30
N MET A 816 9.49 49.96 -15.57
CA MET A 816 10.13 48.74 -16.06
C MET A 816 11.54 49.03 -16.58
N LEU A 817 12.51 48.20 -16.24
CA LEU A 817 13.91 48.32 -16.61
C LEU A 817 14.39 47.02 -17.31
N GLY A 818 15.34 47.11 -18.26
CA GLY A 818 16.00 45.95 -18.89
C GLY A 818 15.33 45.33 -20.15
N LEU A 819 14.18 45.85 -20.59
CA LEU A 819 13.27 45.18 -21.55
C LEU A 819 13.68 45.12 -23.04
N ASP A 820 14.81 45.72 -23.45
CA ASP A 820 14.95 46.19 -24.84
C ASP A 820 15.46 45.16 -25.87
N GLU A 821 16.05 44.03 -25.49
CA GLU A 821 16.58 43.04 -26.46
C GLU A 821 16.12 41.59 -26.26
N VAL A 822 15.84 40.92 -27.39
CA VAL A 822 15.42 39.49 -27.55
C VAL A 822 13.91 39.20 -27.36
N GLY A 823 13.46 38.03 -27.81
CA GLY A 823 12.06 37.73 -28.19
C GLY A 823 11.45 36.48 -27.55
N ALA A 824 10.28 36.07 -28.08
CA ALA A 824 9.42 34.96 -27.63
C ALA A 824 8.87 35.08 -26.19
N SER A 825 9.70 35.11 -25.16
CA SER A 825 9.31 35.07 -23.73
C SER A 825 8.66 36.37 -23.20
N ARG A 826 8.28 37.27 -24.11
CA ARG A 826 7.75 38.62 -23.88
C ARG A 826 6.41 38.70 -23.15
N HIS A 827 5.74 37.58 -22.93
CA HIS A 827 4.36 37.54 -22.46
C HIS A 827 4.23 37.44 -20.93
N VAL A 828 5.09 36.68 -20.26
CA VAL A 828 4.92 36.34 -18.83
C VAL A 828 5.19 37.53 -17.89
N ALA A 829 6.07 38.46 -18.25
CA ALA A 829 6.52 39.51 -17.33
C ALA A 829 5.92 40.91 -17.56
N LYS A 830 5.24 41.15 -18.69
CA LYS A 830 4.68 42.47 -19.05
C LYS A 830 3.40 42.84 -18.32
N ASP A 831 2.73 41.86 -17.72
CA ASP A 831 1.49 42.07 -16.96
C ASP A 831 1.73 42.22 -15.44
N TYR A 832 2.98 42.16 -14.96
CA TYR A 832 3.26 42.52 -13.56
C TYR A 832 2.92 43.98 -13.22
N PRO A 833 3.18 44.99 -14.07
CA PRO A 833 2.71 46.35 -13.80
C PRO A 833 1.19 46.43 -13.66
N SER A 834 0.42 45.77 -14.54
CA SER A 834 -1.06 45.79 -14.43
C SER A 834 -1.57 45.05 -13.19
N LEU A 835 -0.85 44.04 -12.71
CA LEU A 835 -1.13 43.37 -11.45
C LEU A 835 -0.86 44.28 -10.25
N LEU A 836 0.30 44.95 -10.24
CA LEU A 836 0.83 45.61 -9.04
C LEU A 836 0.48 47.09 -8.94
N THR A 837 0.17 47.80 -10.03
CA THR A 837 -0.17 49.24 -10.03
C THR A 837 -1.25 49.61 -8.99
N PRO A 838 -2.36 48.87 -8.83
CA PRO A 838 -3.35 49.16 -7.79
C PRO A 838 -2.80 49.11 -6.35
N LEU A 839 -1.67 48.44 -6.13
CA LEU A 839 -1.10 48.16 -4.81
C LEU A 839 0.02 49.13 -4.43
N VAL A 840 0.60 49.83 -5.41
CA VAL A 840 1.81 50.65 -5.21
C VAL A 840 1.61 51.74 -4.16
N HIS A 841 0.46 52.42 -4.19
CA HIS A 841 0.13 53.49 -3.24
C HIS A 841 -0.05 53.01 -1.79
N LEU A 842 -0.20 51.69 -1.58
CA LEU A 842 -0.29 51.06 -0.26
C LEU A 842 1.09 50.66 0.29
N LEU A 843 2.12 50.62 -0.56
CA LEU A 843 3.49 50.38 -0.11
C LEU A 843 4.01 51.62 0.64
N PRO A 844 4.71 51.46 1.78
CA PRO A 844 5.33 52.59 2.47
C PRO A 844 6.34 53.31 1.55
N PRO A 845 6.56 54.63 1.71
CA PRO A 845 7.42 55.41 0.84
C PRO A 845 8.89 54.93 0.86
N SER A 846 9.50 54.79 -0.31
CA SER A 846 10.90 54.37 -0.47
C SER A 846 11.84 55.58 -0.42
N PRO A 847 13.08 55.46 0.10
CA PRO A 847 14.08 56.51 -0.04
C PRO A 847 14.36 56.84 -1.51
N ALA A 848 14.43 58.12 -1.86
CA ALA A 848 14.63 58.56 -3.25
C ALA A 848 15.99 58.15 -3.86
N ASP A 849 16.96 57.82 -3.02
CA ASP A 849 18.29 57.30 -3.37
C ASP A 849 18.36 55.76 -3.44
N ALA A 850 17.30 55.07 -3.00
CA ALA A 850 17.19 53.61 -3.00
C ALA A 850 15.73 53.15 -3.20
N PRO A 851 15.11 53.44 -4.37
CA PRO A 851 13.77 52.95 -4.68
C PRO A 851 13.71 51.43 -4.56
N LEU A 852 12.53 50.88 -4.28
CA LEU A 852 12.36 49.43 -4.20
C LEU A 852 12.44 48.85 -5.61
N THR A 853 13.39 47.96 -5.86
CA THR A 853 13.60 47.35 -7.18
C THR A 853 13.54 45.83 -7.10
N LEU A 854 12.61 45.24 -7.84
CA LEU A 854 12.39 43.81 -7.92
C LEU A 854 12.90 43.29 -9.26
N THR A 855 13.98 42.51 -9.23
CA THR A 855 14.57 41.86 -10.41
C THR A 855 13.82 40.56 -10.71
N ILE A 856 13.50 40.33 -11.98
CA ILE A 856 12.61 39.27 -12.45
C ILE A 856 13.28 38.48 -13.57
N TRP A 857 13.33 37.15 -13.43
CA TRP A 857 13.64 36.19 -14.48
C TRP A 857 12.43 36.00 -15.39
N THR A 858 12.59 36.16 -16.70
CA THR A 858 11.49 36.20 -17.67
C THR A 858 11.18 34.87 -18.36
N GLU A 859 12.01 33.85 -18.17
CA GLU A 859 11.74 32.49 -18.69
C GLU A 859 10.86 31.69 -17.71
N ASP A 860 10.30 30.57 -18.18
CA ASP A 860 9.36 29.75 -17.40
C ASP A 860 10.05 28.81 -16.40
N ASN A 861 11.32 28.47 -16.62
CA ASN A 861 12.07 27.52 -15.79
C ASN A 861 12.76 28.15 -14.56
N ALA A 862 13.14 27.31 -13.59
CA ALA A 862 13.99 27.74 -12.48
C ALA A 862 15.37 28.18 -13.00
N PHE A 863 16.07 29.08 -12.32
CA PHE A 863 17.27 29.74 -12.88
C PHE A 863 18.60 29.21 -12.33
N ARG A 864 18.68 28.82 -11.06
CA ARG A 864 19.95 28.54 -10.35
C ARG A 864 19.99 27.14 -9.69
N ILE A 865 21.22 26.68 -9.45
CA ILE A 865 21.51 25.62 -8.47
C ILE A 865 21.95 26.33 -7.17
N PRO A 866 21.23 26.13 -6.07
CA PRO A 866 21.52 26.76 -4.78
C PRO A 866 22.68 26.05 -4.06
N SER A 867 23.19 26.69 -3.00
CA SER A 867 23.95 26.01 -1.94
C SER A 867 23.11 25.99 -0.68
N GLU A 868 22.63 24.82 -0.30
CA GLU A 868 21.70 24.71 0.83
C GLU A 868 22.39 25.05 2.16
N ARG A 869 23.70 24.76 2.30
CA ARG A 869 24.51 25.24 3.44
C ARG A 869 24.48 26.76 3.61
N ILE A 870 24.43 27.53 2.50
CA ILE A 870 24.31 29.00 2.56
C ILE A 870 22.87 29.40 2.87
N LEU A 871 21.87 28.76 2.25
CA LEU A 871 20.46 29.10 2.46
C LEU A 871 19.96 28.73 3.87
N ALA A 872 20.26 27.53 4.38
CA ALA A 872 19.90 27.09 5.73
C ALA A 872 20.46 28.03 6.81
N LYS A 873 21.77 28.35 6.74
CA LYS A 873 22.38 29.34 7.66
C LYS A 873 21.78 30.74 7.48
N SER A 874 21.40 31.13 6.27
CA SER A 874 20.69 32.39 6.04
C SER A 874 19.30 32.41 6.69
N ARG A 875 18.53 31.30 6.63
CA ARG A 875 17.24 31.16 7.32
C ARG A 875 17.42 31.22 8.85
N GLU A 876 18.44 30.56 9.40
CA GLU A 876 18.77 30.61 10.84
C GLU A 876 19.14 32.03 11.31
N LEU A 877 20.03 32.72 10.58
CA LEU A 877 20.41 34.10 10.87
C LEU A 877 19.20 35.04 10.78
N ALA A 878 18.37 34.88 9.75
CA ALA A 878 17.16 35.68 9.54
C ALA A 878 16.15 35.55 10.70
N ARG A 879 15.87 34.31 11.16
CA ARG A 879 15.00 34.06 12.33
C ARG A 879 15.55 34.70 13.61
N ARG A 880 16.87 34.77 13.77
CA ARG A 880 17.55 35.47 14.88
C ARG A 880 17.63 37.00 14.70
N GLY A 881 17.18 37.55 13.57
CA GLY A 881 17.32 38.96 13.24
C GLY A 881 18.78 39.41 13.03
N LEU A 882 19.64 38.47 12.62
CA LEU A 882 21.06 38.68 12.32
C LEU A 882 21.28 38.74 10.80
N VAL A 883 22.41 39.36 10.41
CA VAL A 883 22.88 39.39 9.02
C VAL A 883 24.26 38.73 8.95
N TRP A 884 24.60 38.22 7.76
CA TRP A 884 25.94 37.76 7.45
C TRP A 884 26.96 38.90 7.56
N ASP A 885 28.16 38.57 8.02
CA ASP A 885 29.33 39.39 7.71
C ASP A 885 29.64 39.29 6.21
N GLU A 886 29.99 40.40 5.57
CA GLU A 886 30.18 40.44 4.12
C GLU A 886 31.38 39.60 3.67
N ALA A 887 32.47 39.56 4.45
CA ALA A 887 33.62 38.73 4.13
C ALA A 887 33.33 37.24 4.40
N GLU A 888 32.55 36.92 5.44
CA GLU A 888 32.10 35.55 5.71
C GLU A 888 31.18 35.01 4.61
N LEU A 889 30.23 35.81 4.11
CA LEU A 889 29.36 35.42 3.00
C LEU A 889 30.15 35.22 1.71
N LEU A 890 31.06 36.15 1.38
CA LEU A 890 31.93 36.01 0.20
C LEU A 890 32.86 34.80 0.30
N ALA A 891 33.35 34.46 1.50
CA ALA A 891 34.12 33.24 1.73
C ALA A 891 33.26 31.97 1.55
N ALA A 892 32.03 31.96 2.10
CA ALA A 892 31.10 30.84 1.94
C ALA A 892 30.68 30.62 0.49
N GLU A 893 30.52 31.69 -0.29
CA GLU A 893 30.27 31.64 -1.74
C GLU A 893 31.51 31.17 -2.52
N ALA A 894 32.72 31.58 -2.12
CA ALA A 894 33.97 31.10 -2.73
C ALA A 894 34.27 29.62 -2.42
N GLU A 895 33.84 29.10 -1.26
CA GLU A 895 33.97 27.68 -0.91
C GLU A 895 33.13 26.75 -1.81
N VAL A 896 32.05 27.27 -2.42
CA VAL A 896 31.21 26.50 -3.35
C VAL A 896 31.50 26.80 -4.83
N ASP A 897 32.43 27.72 -5.11
CA ASP A 897 32.85 28.02 -6.48
C ASP A 897 33.53 26.79 -7.13
N GLY A 898 33.23 26.57 -8.41
CA GLY A 898 33.66 25.39 -9.15
C GLY A 898 32.93 24.07 -8.80
N LEU A 899 32.07 24.03 -7.77
CA LEU A 899 31.17 22.89 -7.55
C LEU A 899 30.10 22.85 -8.64
N LYS A 900 29.65 21.64 -9.01
CA LYS A 900 28.67 21.41 -10.09
C LYS A 900 27.60 20.41 -9.68
N GLY A 901 26.44 20.56 -10.30
CA GLY A 901 25.29 19.67 -10.16
C GLY A 901 24.63 19.73 -8.79
N TRP A 902 23.66 18.85 -8.60
CA TRP A 902 22.70 18.87 -7.50
C TRP A 902 23.26 18.44 -6.13
N GLY A 903 24.51 17.95 -6.06
CA GLY A 903 25.09 17.42 -4.83
C GLY A 903 25.12 18.38 -3.64
N ASN A 904 25.07 19.70 -3.86
CA ASN A 904 25.16 20.71 -2.78
C ASN A 904 23.81 21.37 -2.42
N VAL A 905 22.72 20.79 -2.91
CA VAL A 905 21.34 21.25 -2.67
C VAL A 905 20.76 20.66 -1.38
N CYS A 906 21.51 19.80 -0.68
CA CYS A 906 21.16 19.21 0.62
C CYS A 906 22.36 19.27 1.58
N ASP A 907 22.09 19.19 2.88
CA ASP A 907 23.10 19.05 3.94
C ASP A 907 22.67 17.90 4.89
N PRO A 908 23.37 16.74 4.91
CA PRO A 908 24.58 16.44 4.15
C PRO A 908 24.35 16.39 2.62
N PRO A 909 25.40 16.66 1.81
CA PRO A 909 25.35 16.56 0.35
C PRO A 909 24.76 15.25 -0.18
N ILE A 910 23.93 15.32 -1.22
CA ILE A 910 23.43 14.12 -1.92
C ILE A 910 24.65 13.35 -2.45
N ASP A 911 24.71 12.05 -2.13
CA ASP A 911 25.82 11.20 -2.56
C ASP A 911 25.92 11.20 -4.09
N ARG A 912 27.12 11.48 -4.60
CA ARG A 912 27.44 11.40 -6.04
C ARG A 912 27.26 9.98 -6.59
N SER A 913 27.13 8.96 -5.74
CA SER A 913 26.71 7.63 -6.17
C SER A 913 25.28 7.60 -6.72
N VAL A 914 24.35 8.46 -6.27
CA VAL A 914 22.99 8.57 -6.82
C VAL A 914 23.01 9.13 -8.25
N GLY A 915 23.89 10.09 -8.53
CA GLY A 915 24.17 10.53 -9.92
C GLY A 915 24.90 9.48 -10.78
N ASN A 916 25.48 8.43 -10.17
CA ASN A 916 26.08 7.29 -10.88
C ASN A 916 25.19 6.03 -10.87
N GLN A 917 24.08 6.03 -10.14
CA GLN A 917 23.04 5.01 -10.26
C GLN A 917 22.41 5.18 -11.65
N THR A 918 22.06 4.07 -12.30
CA THR A 918 21.33 4.19 -13.56
C THR A 918 19.93 4.70 -13.24
N ARG A 919 19.33 5.44 -14.18
CA ARG A 919 17.99 6.02 -14.03
C ARG A 919 16.89 4.98 -13.77
N TYR A 920 17.19 3.71 -14.05
CA TYR A 920 16.36 2.56 -13.72
C TYR A 920 16.49 2.12 -12.26
N ASP A 921 17.68 2.13 -11.66
CA ASP A 921 17.89 1.67 -10.27
C ASP A 921 17.09 2.53 -9.28
N VAL A 922 16.98 3.83 -9.57
CA VAL A 922 16.25 4.81 -8.76
C VAL A 922 14.73 4.73 -8.99
N ALA A 923 14.30 4.30 -10.19
CA ALA A 923 12.89 3.99 -10.47
C ALA A 923 12.45 2.69 -9.79
N GLU A 924 13.24 1.62 -9.91
CA GLU A 924 12.98 0.29 -9.33
C GLU A 924 12.92 0.35 -7.78
N ALA A 925 13.75 1.20 -7.16
CA ALA A 925 13.67 1.49 -5.72
C ALA A 925 12.34 2.17 -5.31
N SER A 926 11.71 2.91 -6.22
CA SER A 926 10.45 3.63 -6.00
C SER A 926 9.20 2.83 -6.37
N GLU A 927 9.32 1.68 -7.04
CA GLU A 927 8.21 0.85 -7.53
C GLU A 927 7.63 -0.11 -6.45
N LEU A 928 8.24 -0.20 -5.27
CA LEU A 928 7.93 -1.26 -4.28
C LEU A 928 6.62 -1.05 -3.46
N ALA A 929 5.90 0.05 -3.64
CA ALA A 929 4.54 0.25 -3.11
C ALA A 929 3.78 1.31 -3.91
N ALA A 930 2.47 1.16 -4.16
CA ALA A 930 1.67 2.29 -4.65
C ALA A 930 1.38 3.24 -3.47
N LEU A 931 2.21 4.27 -3.42
CA LEU A 931 2.18 5.38 -2.49
C LEU A 931 1.42 6.53 -3.15
N PHE A 932 0.50 7.16 -2.44
CA PHE A 932 -0.15 8.39 -2.90
C PHE A 932 0.57 9.61 -2.32
N VAL A 933 0.58 10.73 -3.05
CA VAL A 933 1.15 11.98 -2.56
C VAL A 933 0.25 12.53 -1.43
N VAL A 934 0.72 12.38 -0.19
CA VAL A 934 0.05 12.88 1.02
C VAL A 934 0.26 14.37 1.20
N ASP A 935 1.52 14.81 1.11
CA ASP A 935 1.93 16.22 1.15
C ASP A 935 2.69 16.54 -0.15
N PRO A 936 2.10 17.36 -1.06
CA PRO A 936 2.76 17.74 -2.30
C PRO A 936 4.07 18.51 -2.09
N LEU A 937 4.17 19.37 -1.08
CA LEU A 937 5.38 20.18 -0.86
C LEU A 937 6.54 19.32 -0.37
N GLN A 938 6.27 18.36 0.52
CA GLN A 938 7.27 17.37 0.92
C GLN A 938 7.70 16.50 -0.28
N TYR A 939 6.74 16.06 -1.11
CA TYR A 939 7.06 15.23 -2.28
C TYR A 939 7.91 15.97 -3.34
N MET A 940 7.82 17.31 -3.43
CA MET A 940 8.67 18.12 -4.31
C MET A 940 10.10 18.30 -3.78
N ASP A 941 10.40 17.89 -2.54
CA ASP A 941 11.72 18.04 -1.93
C ASP A 941 12.70 16.97 -2.46
N VAL A 942 13.71 17.40 -3.22
CA VAL A 942 14.73 16.52 -3.82
C VAL A 942 15.76 15.96 -2.83
N CYS A 943 15.79 16.44 -1.58
CA CYS A 943 16.60 15.85 -0.51
C CYS A 943 15.90 14.62 0.10
N GLU A 944 14.58 14.65 0.22
CA GLU A 944 13.75 13.50 0.62
C GLU A 944 13.51 12.55 -0.57
N HIS A 945 13.35 13.11 -1.77
CA HIS A 945 13.05 12.41 -3.03
C HIS A 945 14.14 12.61 -4.10
N PRO A 946 15.35 12.05 -3.93
CA PRO A 946 16.44 12.21 -4.88
C PRO A 946 16.15 11.55 -6.25
N GLU A 947 15.11 10.73 -6.38
CA GLU A 947 14.62 10.18 -7.66
C GLU A 947 14.28 11.25 -8.70
N HIS A 948 13.89 12.44 -8.26
CA HIS A 948 13.55 13.56 -9.15
C HIS A 948 14.74 14.01 -10.01
N LEU A 949 15.98 13.79 -9.54
CA LEU A 949 17.21 14.15 -10.25
C LEU A 949 17.35 13.46 -11.61
N VAL A 950 16.80 12.25 -11.75
CA VAL A 950 16.90 11.42 -12.96
C VAL A 950 15.60 11.33 -13.76
N MET A 951 14.52 11.93 -13.25
CA MET A 951 13.15 11.83 -13.77
C MET A 951 12.55 13.14 -14.27
N ASN A 952 13.19 14.28 -13.98
CA ASN A 952 12.77 15.60 -14.42
C ASN A 952 13.80 16.22 -15.38
N GLY A 953 13.33 16.76 -16.50
CA GLY A 953 14.20 17.31 -17.54
C GLY A 953 15.02 18.52 -17.10
N GLU A 954 14.48 19.39 -16.25
CA GLU A 954 15.18 20.55 -15.68
C GLU A 954 16.31 20.11 -14.72
N MET A 955 16.09 19.05 -13.93
CA MET A 955 17.14 18.41 -13.12
C MET A 955 18.24 17.81 -14.01
N ILE A 956 17.85 17.00 -14.99
CA ILE A 956 18.76 16.32 -15.94
C ILE A 956 19.64 17.32 -16.68
N MET A 957 19.07 18.41 -17.19
CA MET A 957 19.83 19.40 -17.97
C MET A 957 20.89 20.15 -17.14
N LYS A 958 20.66 20.25 -15.83
CA LYS A 958 21.48 21.02 -14.89
C LYS A 958 22.55 20.23 -14.14
N GLU A 959 22.67 18.92 -14.35
CA GLU A 959 23.69 18.06 -13.72
C GLU A 959 25.14 18.60 -13.84
N ASP A 960 25.47 19.24 -14.97
CA ASP A 960 26.78 19.86 -15.25
C ASP A 960 26.93 21.33 -14.80
N THR A 961 25.83 21.96 -14.37
CA THR A 961 25.79 23.41 -14.09
C THR A 961 26.52 23.73 -12.80
N ALA A 962 27.32 24.80 -12.79
CA ALA A 962 28.01 25.23 -11.59
C ALA A 962 27.02 25.79 -10.55
N VAL A 963 27.26 25.47 -9.27
CA VAL A 963 26.64 26.19 -8.15
C VAL A 963 27.05 27.66 -8.29
N ARG A 964 26.10 28.59 -8.11
CA ARG A 964 26.34 30.01 -8.31
C ARG A 964 26.15 30.81 -7.02
N ARG A 965 26.74 32.01 -7.03
CA ARG A 965 26.47 33.11 -6.10
C ARG A 965 24.96 33.29 -5.93
N TRP A 966 24.51 33.55 -4.70
CA TRP A 966 23.10 33.71 -4.38
C TRP A 966 22.60 35.11 -4.80
N GLU A 967 21.54 35.17 -5.61
CA GLU A 967 21.08 36.41 -6.25
C GLU A 967 19.61 36.70 -5.90
N PRO A 968 19.22 37.94 -5.57
CA PRO A 968 17.84 38.31 -5.19
C PRO A 968 16.96 38.44 -6.43
N ILE A 969 16.63 37.30 -7.04
CA ILE A 969 15.86 37.22 -8.29
C ILE A 969 14.48 36.62 -7.99
N MET A 970 13.43 37.28 -8.46
CA MET A 970 12.10 36.69 -8.54
C MET A 970 11.96 35.88 -9.82
N ALA A 971 11.35 34.71 -9.73
CA ALA A 971 10.95 33.92 -10.89
C ALA A 971 9.49 33.50 -10.74
N SER A 972 8.80 33.29 -11.86
CA SER A 972 7.45 32.71 -11.88
C SER A 972 7.45 31.21 -11.52
N SER A 973 8.63 30.58 -11.44
CA SER A 973 8.81 29.21 -10.93
C SER A 973 10.08 29.10 -10.10
N ARG A 974 10.06 28.22 -9.10
CA ARG A 974 11.25 27.82 -8.33
C ARG A 974 11.14 26.36 -7.92
N LEU A 975 12.28 25.77 -7.59
CA LEU A 975 12.33 24.47 -6.92
C LEU A 975 12.24 24.66 -5.39
N MET A 976 11.94 23.61 -4.62
CA MET A 976 11.79 23.68 -3.16
C MET A 976 13.00 24.32 -2.45
N HIS A 977 14.21 23.86 -2.78
CA HIS A 977 15.47 24.44 -2.26
C HIS A 977 16.00 25.62 -3.09
N GLY A 978 15.25 26.05 -4.10
CA GLY A 978 15.62 27.15 -4.99
C GLY A 978 15.95 28.43 -4.23
N SER A 979 16.96 29.14 -4.74
CA SER A 979 17.41 30.43 -4.20
C SER A 979 16.52 31.61 -4.61
N GLU A 980 15.63 31.37 -5.57
CA GLU A 980 14.73 32.31 -6.21
C GLU A 980 13.52 32.62 -5.32
N MET A 981 13.10 33.89 -5.38
CA MET A 981 11.85 34.37 -4.81
C MET A 981 10.68 33.95 -5.70
N LEU A 982 9.58 33.46 -5.11
CA LEU A 982 8.44 32.95 -5.87
C LEU A 982 7.42 34.05 -6.16
N GLY A 983 7.40 34.53 -7.40
CA GLY A 983 6.37 35.44 -7.89
C GLY A 983 5.13 34.72 -8.40
N ALA A 984 3.96 35.35 -8.30
CA ALA A 984 2.76 34.88 -8.99
C ALA A 984 2.88 35.12 -10.51
N PRO A 985 2.60 34.15 -11.40
CA PRO A 985 2.66 34.31 -12.85
C PRO A 985 1.42 35.01 -13.42
N THR A 986 1.50 35.57 -14.63
CA THR A 986 0.56 36.61 -15.11
C THR A 986 -0.43 36.16 -16.22
N ARG A 987 -0.88 37.10 -17.07
CA ARG A 987 -2.20 37.09 -17.73
C ARG A 987 -2.51 35.88 -18.61
N ASP A 988 -1.54 35.36 -19.37
CA ASP A 988 -1.72 34.18 -20.25
C ASP A 988 -2.10 32.92 -19.46
N THR A 989 -2.03 32.97 -18.13
CA THR A 989 -2.27 31.84 -17.22
C THR A 989 -3.56 32.04 -16.40
N MET A 990 -4.28 33.13 -16.67
CA MET A 990 -5.53 33.52 -16.02
C MET A 990 -6.78 33.14 -16.82
N ASP A 991 -6.61 32.46 -17.95
CA ASP A 991 -7.68 31.87 -18.76
C ASP A 991 -8.68 31.07 -17.89
N ILE A 992 -9.98 31.28 -18.13
CA ILE A 992 -11.05 30.48 -17.51
C ILE A 992 -12.04 29.97 -18.56
N ILE A 993 -12.72 28.87 -18.23
CA ILE A 993 -13.90 28.39 -18.94
C ILE A 993 -15.13 29.03 -18.32
N GLU A 994 -15.52 30.19 -18.85
CA GLU A 994 -16.69 30.95 -18.39
C GLU A 994 -17.95 30.07 -18.40
N ARG A 995 -18.27 29.50 -19.57
CA ARG A 995 -19.44 28.64 -19.75
C ARG A 995 -19.12 27.21 -19.35
N GLU A 996 -19.58 26.85 -18.16
CA GLU A 996 -19.50 25.49 -17.64
C GLU A 996 -20.17 24.46 -18.57
N VAL A 997 -19.53 23.30 -18.69
CA VAL A 997 -20.20 22.06 -19.08
C VAL A 997 -20.51 21.31 -17.78
N PRO A 998 -21.78 21.23 -17.33
CA PRO A 998 -22.12 20.55 -16.09
C PRO A 998 -21.60 19.11 -16.08
N TRP A 999 -21.14 18.63 -14.92
CA TRP A 999 -20.52 17.31 -14.76
C TRP A 999 -21.29 16.16 -15.44
N ARG A 1000 -22.62 16.15 -15.30
CA ARG A 1000 -23.53 15.17 -15.91
C ARG A 1000 -23.58 15.18 -17.45
N ASN A 1001 -23.17 16.27 -18.07
CA ASN A 1001 -23.09 16.43 -19.53
C ASN A 1001 -21.70 16.09 -20.08
N LYS A 1002 -20.70 15.83 -19.23
CA LYS A 1002 -19.37 15.37 -19.65
C LYS A 1002 -19.42 13.88 -19.97
N THR A 1003 -19.18 13.54 -21.22
CA THR A 1003 -19.42 12.21 -21.80
C THR A 1003 -18.18 11.31 -21.81
N ASP A 1004 -16.98 11.86 -21.65
CA ASP A 1004 -15.72 11.12 -21.72
C ASP A 1004 -15.04 11.01 -20.34
N SER A 1005 -14.94 9.78 -19.82
CA SER A 1005 -14.30 9.49 -18.52
C SER A 1005 -12.80 9.20 -18.63
N ARG A 1006 -12.17 9.41 -19.80
CA ARG A 1006 -10.74 9.17 -19.97
C ARG A 1006 -9.92 10.33 -19.40
N LEU A 1007 -8.70 10.02 -18.96
CA LEU A 1007 -7.72 11.04 -18.60
C LEU A 1007 -7.25 11.77 -19.86
N PHE A 1008 -7.52 13.07 -19.94
CA PHE A 1008 -7.13 13.94 -21.05
C PHE A 1008 -5.81 14.65 -20.75
N PHE A 1009 -4.86 14.61 -21.69
CA PHE A 1009 -3.66 15.45 -21.67
C PHE A 1009 -3.45 16.06 -23.05
N ARG A 1010 -2.99 17.32 -23.09
CA ARG A 1010 -2.56 17.98 -24.32
C ARG A 1010 -1.34 18.87 -24.08
N GLY A 1011 -0.21 18.45 -24.61
CA GLY A 1011 1.05 19.18 -24.58
C GLY A 1011 1.90 18.91 -25.81
N GLY A 1012 3.02 19.63 -25.91
CA GLY A 1012 4.16 19.27 -26.76
C GLY A 1012 5.31 18.71 -25.91
N PRO A 1013 6.36 18.16 -26.54
CA PRO A 1013 7.52 17.58 -25.85
C PRO A 1013 8.45 18.70 -25.37
N THR A 1014 8.08 19.39 -24.30
CA THR A 1014 8.91 20.43 -23.67
C THR A 1014 9.29 20.02 -22.25
N GLY A 1015 10.38 20.59 -21.74
CA GLY A 1015 10.99 20.20 -20.45
C GLY A 1015 12.42 19.67 -20.57
N ILE A 1016 12.89 19.34 -21.78
CA ILE A 1016 14.28 18.97 -22.06
C ILE A 1016 14.64 19.33 -23.51
N PHE A 1017 15.93 19.50 -23.82
CA PHE A 1017 16.41 19.60 -25.21
C PHE A 1017 16.75 18.22 -25.79
N HIS A 1018 16.06 17.78 -26.84
CA HIS A 1018 16.14 16.44 -27.44
C HIS A 1018 17.39 16.19 -28.31
N THR A 1019 18.56 16.62 -27.84
CA THR A 1019 19.85 16.38 -28.50
C THR A 1019 20.45 15.06 -28.01
N SER A 1020 20.42 14.03 -28.86
CA SER A 1020 20.79 12.62 -28.55
C SER A 1020 22.23 12.36 -28.10
N ALA A 1021 23.06 13.39 -27.92
CA ALA A 1021 24.47 13.27 -27.57
C ALA A 1021 24.81 13.78 -26.16
N ARG A 1022 23.90 14.52 -25.49
CA ARG A 1022 24.21 15.17 -24.20
C ARG A 1022 23.32 14.74 -23.05
N TRP A 1023 22.01 14.68 -23.26
CA TRP A 1023 21.05 14.35 -22.22
C TRP A 1023 20.11 13.26 -22.72
N ASP A 1024 19.84 12.26 -21.87
CA ASP A 1024 18.79 11.30 -22.16
C ASP A 1024 17.44 11.96 -21.91
N TRP A 1025 16.79 12.34 -23.01
CA TRP A 1025 15.49 13.00 -23.04
C TRP A 1025 14.33 12.05 -22.73
N ARG A 1026 14.52 10.73 -22.80
CA ARG A 1026 13.44 9.75 -22.60
C ARG A 1026 12.97 9.67 -21.14
N SER A 1027 13.83 10.05 -20.19
CA SER A 1027 13.47 10.16 -18.78
C SER A 1027 12.78 11.46 -18.39
N SER A 1028 12.71 12.47 -19.28
CA SER A 1028 11.97 13.73 -19.05
C SER A 1028 10.47 13.46 -18.87
N GLN A 1029 9.81 14.22 -18.01
CA GLN A 1029 8.41 13.98 -17.60
C GLN A 1029 7.41 13.90 -18.76
N ARG A 1030 7.42 14.85 -19.72
CA ARG A 1030 6.46 14.85 -20.84
C ARG A 1030 6.79 13.79 -21.89
N ASP A 1031 8.07 13.51 -22.09
CA ASP A 1031 8.54 12.47 -23.01
C ASP A 1031 8.24 11.08 -22.45
N ARG A 1032 8.51 10.85 -21.16
CA ARG A 1032 8.14 9.63 -20.43
C ARG A 1032 6.63 9.42 -20.42
N LEU A 1033 5.82 10.47 -20.21
CA LEU A 1033 4.36 10.38 -20.33
C LEU A 1033 3.94 9.97 -21.76
N ALA A 1034 4.58 10.49 -22.80
CA ALA A 1034 4.30 10.11 -24.19
C ALA A 1034 4.76 8.69 -24.53
N LEU A 1035 5.84 8.21 -23.93
CA LEU A 1035 6.33 6.82 -24.03
C LEU A 1035 5.40 5.85 -23.29
N PHE A 1036 5.00 6.19 -22.07
CA PHE A 1036 4.00 5.50 -21.24
C PHE A 1036 2.66 5.39 -21.99
N ALA A 1037 2.23 6.46 -22.66
CA ALA A 1037 1.05 6.46 -23.54
C ALA A 1037 1.22 5.57 -24.80
N LYS A 1038 2.45 5.39 -25.31
CA LYS A 1038 2.73 4.54 -26.47
C LYS A 1038 2.87 3.06 -26.11
N ASP A 1039 3.25 2.70 -24.88
CA ASP A 1039 3.50 1.30 -24.51
C ASP A 1039 2.21 0.47 -24.39
N ARG A 1040 1.65 0.14 -25.56
CA ARG A 1040 0.56 -0.83 -25.75
C ARG A 1040 0.96 -2.26 -25.38
N HIS A 1041 2.19 -2.48 -24.95
CA HIS A 1041 2.69 -3.77 -24.47
C HIS A 1041 3.22 -3.67 -23.03
N ALA A 1042 2.74 -2.67 -22.27
CA ALA A 1042 2.86 -2.46 -20.83
C ALA A 1042 3.53 -3.61 -20.06
N ARG A 1043 4.86 -3.70 -20.15
CA ARG A 1043 5.70 -4.70 -19.45
C ARG A 1043 6.22 -4.19 -18.11
N ALA A 1044 5.93 -2.94 -17.78
CA ALA A 1044 6.42 -2.21 -16.60
C ALA A 1044 5.33 -1.93 -15.54
N HIS A 1045 4.06 -2.28 -15.79
CA HIS A 1045 2.96 -2.04 -14.85
C HIS A 1045 2.08 -3.31 -14.74
N ASP A 1046 2.63 -4.36 -14.12
CA ASP A 1046 1.85 -5.53 -13.67
C ASP A 1046 1.30 -5.34 -12.23
N ASP A 1047 1.51 -4.16 -11.64
CA ASP A 1047 1.08 -3.84 -10.27
C ASP A 1047 -0.44 -3.87 -10.11
N PRO A 1048 -0.94 -4.44 -9.00
CA PRO A 1048 -2.37 -4.61 -8.81
C PRO A 1048 -3.03 -3.31 -8.32
N LEU A 1049 -4.01 -2.90 -9.12
CA LEU A 1049 -4.74 -1.64 -9.12
C LEU A 1049 -5.61 -1.48 -7.87
N LEU A 1050 -5.47 -0.39 -7.11
CA LEU A 1050 -6.29 -0.13 -5.94
C LEU A 1050 -7.71 0.32 -6.36
N VAL A 1051 -8.73 -0.47 -6.01
CA VAL A 1051 -10.13 -0.23 -6.39
C VAL A 1051 -11.01 -0.14 -5.14
N ASP A 1052 -11.76 0.96 -5.01
CA ASP A 1052 -12.81 1.13 -3.99
C ASP A 1052 -14.10 0.44 -4.44
N ARG A 1053 -14.43 -0.71 -3.84
CA ARG A 1053 -15.70 -1.42 -4.11
C ARG A 1053 -16.88 -0.90 -3.26
N GLY A 1054 -16.68 0.16 -2.47
CA GLY A 1054 -17.46 0.48 -1.28
C GLY A 1054 -18.70 1.38 -1.42
N VAL A 1055 -19.66 1.06 -2.29
CA VAL A 1055 -21.06 1.48 -2.06
C VAL A 1055 -22.05 0.35 -2.39
N GLY A 1056 -22.47 -0.40 -1.36
CA GLY A 1056 -23.57 -1.36 -1.44
C GLY A 1056 -23.23 -2.83 -1.13
N GLN A 1057 -21.95 -3.19 -1.01
CA GLN A 1057 -21.45 -4.52 -0.63
C GLN A 1057 -20.18 -4.37 0.24
N GLY A 1058 -20.30 -4.54 1.56
CA GLY A 1058 -19.19 -4.81 2.48
C GLY A 1058 -18.10 -3.77 2.76
N GLY A 1059 -17.94 -2.73 1.92
CA GLY A 1059 -17.02 -1.62 2.22
C GLY A 1059 -15.56 -2.02 2.39
N VAL A 1060 -14.96 -2.67 1.37
CA VAL A 1060 -13.52 -2.99 1.41
C VAL A 1060 -12.80 -2.67 0.11
N VAL A 1061 -11.61 -2.12 0.27
CA VAL A 1061 -10.71 -1.74 -0.81
C VAL A 1061 -9.66 -2.81 -1.09
N ILE A 1062 -9.40 -3.01 -2.37
CA ILE A 1062 -8.76 -4.20 -2.92
C ILE A 1062 -7.75 -3.81 -4.00
N ARG A 1063 -6.58 -4.44 -4.00
CA ARG A 1063 -5.68 -4.40 -5.15
C ARG A 1063 -6.05 -5.49 -6.18
N GLU A 1064 -6.35 -5.10 -7.42
CA GLU A 1064 -6.81 -5.96 -8.51
C GLU A 1064 -5.74 -6.13 -9.61
N MET A 1065 -5.38 -7.38 -9.92
CA MET A 1065 -4.25 -7.69 -10.83
C MET A 1065 -4.46 -7.18 -12.26
N TRP A 1066 -3.47 -6.46 -12.80
CA TRP A 1066 -3.55 -5.72 -14.09
C TRP A 1066 -3.84 -6.57 -15.35
N THR A 1067 -3.67 -7.90 -15.26
CA THR A 1067 -3.75 -8.81 -16.42
C THR A 1067 -5.13 -8.93 -17.07
N MET A 1068 -6.24 -8.74 -16.34
CA MET A 1068 -7.58 -8.65 -16.94
C MET A 1068 -7.84 -7.28 -17.59
N ILE A 1069 -7.27 -6.24 -16.97
CA ILE A 1069 -7.47 -4.83 -17.30
C ILE A 1069 -6.78 -4.45 -18.62
N ARG A 1070 -5.53 -4.90 -18.83
CA ARG A 1070 -4.68 -4.72 -20.03
C ARG A 1070 -5.47 -4.69 -21.34
N SER A 1071 -6.22 -5.76 -21.64
CA SER A 1071 -6.93 -5.95 -22.93
C SER A 1071 -8.13 -5.01 -23.22
N ARG A 1072 -8.61 -4.27 -22.20
CA ARG A 1072 -9.75 -3.35 -22.28
C ARG A 1072 -9.34 -1.91 -22.03
N LEU A 1073 -8.33 -1.69 -21.20
CA LEU A 1073 -7.69 -0.39 -21.04
C LEU A 1073 -6.92 -0.02 -22.33
N GLU A 1074 -6.44 -0.98 -23.13
CA GLU A 1074 -6.01 -0.73 -24.54
C GLU A 1074 -7.12 -0.14 -25.46
N ARG A 1075 -8.41 -0.21 -25.10
CA ARG A 1075 -9.55 0.32 -25.89
C ARG A 1075 -10.23 1.54 -25.28
N ARG A 1076 -9.90 1.88 -24.03
CA ARG A 1076 -10.47 3.00 -23.26
C ARG A 1076 -9.41 3.88 -22.61
N GLY A 1077 -8.14 3.50 -22.66
CA GLY A 1077 -7.05 4.10 -21.94
C GLY A 1077 -6.65 5.42 -22.57
N SER A 1078 -6.93 6.49 -21.83
CA SER A 1078 -6.51 7.86 -22.10
C SER A 1078 -7.07 8.55 -23.36
N GLY A 1079 -7.26 9.85 -23.22
CA GLY A 1079 -7.24 10.82 -24.32
C GLY A 1079 -5.90 11.56 -24.30
N PHE A 1080 -4.78 10.84 -24.24
CA PHE A 1080 -3.45 11.45 -24.33
C PHE A 1080 -3.20 11.90 -25.77
N VAL A 1081 -3.32 13.20 -26.00
CA VAL A 1081 -3.16 13.85 -27.30
C VAL A 1081 -1.86 14.62 -27.27
N MET A 1082 -0.76 13.94 -27.58
CA MET A 1082 0.51 14.59 -27.85
C MET A 1082 0.39 15.27 -29.22
N CYS A 1083 0.22 16.60 -29.22
CA CYS A 1083 -0.02 17.33 -30.46
C CYS A 1083 1.29 17.48 -31.25
N HIS A 1084 1.26 17.10 -32.53
CA HIS A 1084 2.29 17.59 -33.45
C HIS A 1084 2.14 19.11 -33.57
N PRO A 1085 3.22 19.91 -33.61
CA PRO A 1085 3.10 21.32 -34.00
C PRO A 1085 2.48 21.41 -35.40
N ASN A 1086 1.48 22.29 -35.56
CA ASN A 1086 0.80 22.46 -36.84
C ASN A 1086 1.70 23.21 -37.83
N GLY A 1087 2.38 22.50 -38.73
CA GLY A 1087 3.17 23.11 -39.80
C GLY A 1087 4.35 22.25 -40.24
N GLU A 1088 4.94 22.61 -41.38
CA GLU A 1088 6.20 22.00 -41.88
C GLU A 1088 7.45 22.56 -41.17
N ASP A 1089 7.27 23.58 -40.31
CA ASP A 1089 8.33 24.17 -39.50
C ASP A 1089 8.50 23.42 -38.18
N ALA A 1090 9.76 23.20 -37.82
CA ALA A 1090 10.20 22.26 -36.78
C ALA A 1090 9.51 22.44 -35.42
N LEU A 1091 9.40 21.32 -34.67
CA LEU A 1091 9.42 21.34 -33.20
C LEU A 1091 10.48 22.35 -32.75
N SER A 1092 10.09 23.38 -31.99
CA SER A 1092 10.96 24.55 -31.69
C SER A 1092 12.31 24.14 -31.11
N ASP A 1093 12.28 23.12 -30.27
CA ASP A 1093 13.43 22.64 -29.49
C ASP A 1093 14.12 21.45 -30.20
N CYS A 1094 13.67 21.15 -31.42
CA CYS A 1094 14.11 20.04 -32.25
C CYS A 1094 14.44 20.46 -33.70
N PRO A 1095 15.55 21.19 -33.93
CA PRO A 1095 16.05 21.45 -35.28
C PRO A 1095 16.32 20.11 -35.98
N GLY A 1096 15.55 19.83 -37.04
CA GLY A 1096 15.36 18.50 -37.65
C GLY A 1096 16.58 17.83 -38.32
N SER A 1097 17.79 18.28 -38.02
CA SER A 1097 19.07 17.69 -38.43
C SER A 1097 19.72 16.80 -37.35
N PHE A 1098 19.21 16.79 -36.11
CA PHE A 1098 19.75 15.96 -35.02
C PHE A 1098 19.05 14.61 -34.91
N HIS A 1099 19.85 13.55 -34.72
CA HIS A 1099 19.38 12.16 -34.64
C HIS A 1099 18.32 11.97 -33.53
N GLY A 1100 18.48 12.62 -32.37
CA GLY A 1100 17.50 12.59 -31.27
C GLY A 1100 16.12 13.15 -31.60
N CYS A 1101 16.04 14.08 -32.55
CA CYS A 1101 14.77 14.65 -32.99
C CYS A 1101 14.00 13.74 -33.94
N ILE A 1102 14.72 13.11 -34.87
CA ILE A 1102 14.17 12.08 -35.75
C ILE A 1102 13.66 10.90 -34.89
N ASP A 1103 14.50 10.49 -33.94
CA ASP A 1103 14.20 9.44 -32.96
C ASP A 1103 12.97 9.78 -32.08
N LEU A 1104 12.81 11.02 -31.60
CA LEU A 1104 11.59 11.48 -30.92
C LEU A 1104 10.35 11.40 -31.84
N ILE A 1105 10.44 11.93 -33.06
CA ILE A 1105 9.32 11.96 -34.03
C ILE A 1105 8.84 10.53 -34.36
N ASP A 1106 9.76 9.61 -34.62
CA ASP A 1106 9.47 8.19 -34.88
C ASP A 1106 9.01 7.44 -33.61
N THR A 1107 9.50 7.88 -32.44
CA THR A 1107 9.20 7.23 -31.15
C THR A 1107 7.87 7.69 -30.54
N VAL A 1108 7.31 8.85 -30.83
CA VAL A 1108 6.05 9.32 -30.21
C VAL A 1108 4.82 9.09 -31.13
N VAL A 1109 3.65 8.80 -30.54
CA VAL A 1109 2.37 8.74 -31.29
C VAL A 1109 1.72 10.11 -31.29
N TRP A 1110 1.85 10.82 -32.40
CA TRP A 1110 1.29 12.16 -32.59
C TRP A 1110 -0.21 12.13 -32.88
N SER A 1111 -0.94 13.09 -32.30
CA SER A 1111 -2.37 13.29 -32.50
C SER A 1111 -2.66 14.66 -33.12
N GLY A 1112 -3.77 14.74 -33.85
CA GLY A 1112 -4.22 15.97 -34.50
C GLY A 1112 -4.80 17.00 -33.51
N PHE A 1113 -5.22 18.14 -34.05
CA PHE A 1113 -5.88 19.20 -33.28
C PHE A 1113 -7.20 18.71 -32.66
N VAL A 1114 -7.40 19.02 -31.37
CA VAL A 1114 -8.66 18.82 -30.64
C VAL A 1114 -9.28 20.19 -30.38
N ASP A 1115 -10.56 20.34 -30.72
CA ASP A 1115 -11.33 21.56 -30.47
C ASP A 1115 -11.75 21.68 -28.99
N GLN A 1116 -12.20 22.87 -28.60
CA GLN A 1116 -12.55 23.17 -27.22
C GLN A 1116 -13.78 22.39 -26.73
N GLU A 1117 -14.80 22.16 -27.57
CA GLU A 1117 -16.01 21.42 -27.17
C GLU A 1117 -15.67 19.95 -26.87
N THR A 1118 -14.94 19.31 -27.78
CA THR A 1118 -14.38 17.96 -27.56
C THR A 1118 -13.50 17.93 -26.30
N SER A 1119 -12.65 18.94 -26.08
CA SER A 1119 -11.74 19.00 -24.94
C SER A 1119 -12.42 19.24 -23.58
N LEU A 1120 -13.61 19.85 -23.58
CA LEU A 1120 -14.44 20.07 -22.37
C LEU A 1120 -15.36 18.88 -22.05
N SER A 1121 -15.58 17.97 -22.99
CA SER A 1121 -16.37 16.74 -22.79
C SER A 1121 -15.73 15.73 -21.82
N TYR A 1122 -14.44 15.89 -21.53
CA TYR A 1122 -13.68 15.05 -20.61
C TYR A 1122 -13.94 15.43 -19.14
N LYS A 1123 -14.05 14.41 -18.28
CA LYS A 1123 -14.21 14.52 -16.82
C LYS A 1123 -12.90 14.63 -16.04
N TYR A 1124 -11.80 14.14 -16.60
CA TYR A 1124 -10.50 14.03 -15.93
C TYR A 1124 -9.41 14.62 -16.82
N ARG A 1125 -8.58 15.49 -16.26
CA ARG A 1125 -7.54 16.21 -17.01
C ARG A 1125 -6.22 16.12 -16.25
N LEU A 1126 -5.14 15.85 -16.96
CA LEU A 1126 -3.80 15.76 -16.40
C LEU A 1126 -3.01 17.04 -16.70
N ASP A 1127 -2.31 17.53 -15.70
CA ASP A 1127 -1.45 18.71 -15.73
C ASP A 1127 -0.03 18.32 -15.30
N VAL A 1128 0.95 18.57 -16.18
CA VAL A 1128 2.35 18.13 -16.03
C VAL A 1128 3.28 19.26 -16.46
N ASP A 1129 4.33 19.51 -15.70
CA ASP A 1129 5.36 20.52 -15.95
C ASP A 1129 5.96 20.47 -17.36
N GLY A 1130 6.40 21.63 -17.86
CA GLY A 1130 7.27 21.77 -19.04
C GLY A 1130 8.71 22.02 -18.60
N TYR A 1131 9.32 23.10 -19.09
CA TYR A 1131 10.62 23.57 -18.56
C TYR A 1131 10.47 24.17 -17.16
N GLY A 1132 9.32 24.77 -16.87
CA GLY A 1132 8.86 25.03 -15.50
C GLY A 1132 7.44 24.53 -15.26
N TRP A 1133 6.81 25.17 -14.29
CA TRP A 1133 5.38 25.11 -13.98
C TRP A 1133 4.48 25.35 -15.22
N THR A 1134 3.16 25.27 -15.01
CA THR A 1134 2.19 25.05 -16.08
C THR A 1134 1.11 26.14 -16.14
N SER A 1135 1.20 26.98 -17.18
CA SER A 1135 0.31 28.12 -17.41
C SER A 1135 -1.18 27.81 -17.51
N ARG A 1136 -1.56 26.55 -17.72
CA ARG A 1136 -2.97 26.14 -17.87
C ARG A 1136 -3.70 25.94 -16.54
N TRP A 1137 -3.02 25.94 -15.40
CA TRP A 1137 -3.58 25.45 -14.13
C TRP A 1137 -4.99 25.98 -13.79
N ARG A 1138 -5.17 27.30 -13.76
CA ARG A 1138 -6.46 27.94 -13.48
C ARG A 1138 -7.53 27.54 -14.51
N LYS A 1139 -7.15 27.49 -15.78
CA LYS A 1139 -8.02 27.07 -16.90
C LYS A 1139 -8.50 25.64 -16.72
N GLU A 1140 -7.58 24.72 -16.38
CA GLU A 1140 -7.90 23.31 -16.15
C GLU A 1140 -8.92 23.15 -15.02
N LEU A 1141 -8.67 23.76 -13.85
CA LEU A 1141 -9.59 23.71 -12.71
C LEU A 1141 -10.96 24.32 -13.05
N SER A 1142 -10.98 25.44 -13.77
CA SER A 1142 -12.25 26.09 -14.18
C SER A 1142 -13.13 25.23 -15.10
N THR A 1143 -12.62 24.13 -15.68
CA THR A 1143 -13.39 23.32 -16.64
C THR A 1143 -14.53 22.48 -16.04
N ASN A 1144 -14.73 22.52 -14.71
CA ASN A 1144 -15.54 21.55 -13.93
C ASN A 1144 -15.11 20.09 -14.22
N SER A 1145 -13.80 19.84 -14.14
CA SER A 1145 -13.21 18.50 -14.32
C SER A 1145 -12.27 18.22 -13.16
N VAL A 1146 -12.06 16.95 -12.79
CA VAL A 1146 -11.02 16.60 -11.82
C VAL A 1146 -9.67 16.81 -12.49
N VAL A 1147 -8.84 17.67 -11.91
CA VAL A 1147 -7.48 17.94 -12.39
C VAL A 1147 -6.48 17.15 -11.55
N LEU A 1148 -5.69 16.32 -12.23
CA LEU A 1148 -4.55 15.59 -11.66
C LEU A 1148 -3.29 16.41 -11.95
N LYS A 1149 -2.47 16.70 -10.92
CA LYS A 1149 -1.25 17.52 -11.07
C LYS A 1149 0.01 16.76 -10.69
N ALA A 1150 0.96 16.65 -11.62
CA ALA A 1150 2.32 16.18 -11.36
C ALA A 1150 3.30 17.35 -11.56
N THR A 1151 3.86 17.87 -10.45
CA THR A 1151 4.75 19.04 -10.47
C THR A 1151 5.93 18.90 -9.49
N LEU A 1152 7.08 19.50 -9.84
CA LEU A 1152 8.20 19.77 -8.92
C LEU A 1152 8.31 21.24 -8.48
N TYR A 1153 7.39 22.09 -8.95
CA TYR A 1153 7.43 23.53 -8.70
C TYR A 1153 6.36 23.92 -7.68
N PRO A 1154 6.73 24.33 -6.44
CA PRO A 1154 5.82 25.09 -5.60
C PRO A 1154 5.40 26.38 -6.31
N GLU A 1155 4.09 26.59 -6.44
CA GLU A 1155 3.46 27.77 -7.02
C GLU A 1155 2.87 28.65 -5.90
N TRP A 1156 2.63 29.94 -6.17
CA TRP A 1156 2.16 30.92 -5.17
C TRP A 1156 0.87 30.52 -4.42
N TRP A 1157 0.05 29.67 -5.04
CA TRP A 1157 -1.20 29.14 -4.50
C TRP A 1157 -1.07 27.77 -3.81
N SER A 1158 0.08 27.09 -3.88
CA SER A 1158 0.21 25.66 -3.52
C SER A 1158 -0.13 25.33 -2.07
N THR A 1159 -0.07 26.31 -1.16
CA THR A 1159 -0.44 26.18 0.25
C THR A 1159 -1.93 26.46 0.51
N GLN A 1160 -2.60 27.15 -0.42
CA GLN A 1160 -4.04 27.42 -0.37
C GLN A 1160 -4.86 26.31 -1.06
N ALA A 1161 -4.30 25.70 -2.12
CA ALA A 1161 -4.96 24.60 -2.81
C ALA A 1161 -4.79 23.30 -2.03
N ILE A 1162 -5.90 22.78 -1.51
CA ILE A 1162 -5.88 21.61 -0.65
C ILE A 1162 -5.85 20.34 -1.53
N PRO A 1163 -4.83 19.48 -1.40
CA PRO A 1163 -4.76 18.23 -2.13
C PRO A 1163 -5.90 17.31 -1.70
N TRP A 1164 -6.42 16.51 -2.64
CA TRP A 1164 -7.58 15.63 -2.47
C TRP A 1164 -8.90 16.36 -2.16
N TYR A 1165 -8.93 17.69 -2.23
CA TYR A 1165 -10.15 18.49 -2.06
C TYR A 1165 -10.42 19.43 -3.24
N HIS A 1166 -9.44 20.28 -3.63
CA HIS A 1166 -9.55 21.12 -4.84
C HIS A 1166 -8.99 20.43 -6.10
N TYR A 1167 -8.02 19.53 -5.92
CA TYR A 1167 -7.34 18.82 -7.02
C TYR A 1167 -6.74 17.51 -6.51
N VAL A 1168 -6.24 16.69 -7.42
CA VAL A 1168 -5.58 15.42 -7.09
C VAL A 1168 -4.08 15.53 -7.38
N PRO A 1169 -3.18 15.42 -6.38
CA PRO A 1169 -1.75 15.31 -6.66
C PRO A 1169 -1.44 13.93 -7.26
N ALA A 1170 -0.50 13.90 -8.20
CA ALA A 1170 -0.03 12.69 -8.87
C ALA A 1170 1.51 12.62 -8.80
N ARG A 1171 2.05 11.41 -8.72
CA ARG A 1171 3.49 11.17 -8.69
C ARG A 1171 4.17 11.55 -10.00
N TYR A 1172 5.44 11.93 -9.90
CA TYR A 1172 6.24 12.36 -11.06
C TYR A 1172 6.63 11.19 -11.99
N ASP A 1173 6.59 9.96 -11.48
CA ASP A 1173 6.75 8.71 -12.23
C ASP A 1173 5.48 8.17 -12.88
N PHE A 1174 4.33 8.80 -12.60
CA PHE A 1174 3.01 8.43 -13.09
C PHE A 1174 2.51 7.03 -12.63
N SER A 1175 3.15 6.40 -11.63
CA SER A 1175 2.77 5.05 -11.18
C SER A 1175 1.38 5.00 -10.54
N ASP A 1176 0.98 6.08 -9.87
CA ASP A 1176 -0.30 6.23 -9.15
C ASP A 1176 -1.49 6.63 -10.05
N LEU A 1177 -1.25 7.11 -11.29
CA LEU A 1177 -2.30 7.59 -12.18
C LEU A 1177 -3.39 6.54 -12.44
N PHE A 1178 -3.02 5.26 -12.54
CA PHE A 1178 -4.00 4.20 -12.76
C PHE A 1178 -4.87 3.97 -11.53
N ASP A 1179 -4.30 3.92 -10.32
CA ASP A 1179 -5.02 3.75 -9.05
C ASP A 1179 -6.00 4.92 -8.82
N ILE A 1180 -5.54 6.16 -9.03
CA ILE A 1180 -6.36 7.37 -8.95
C ILE A 1180 -7.54 7.30 -9.93
N MET A 1181 -7.28 6.93 -11.19
CA MET A 1181 -8.33 6.83 -12.21
C MET A 1181 -9.31 5.68 -11.93
N ALA A 1182 -8.86 4.59 -11.31
CA ALA A 1182 -9.70 3.46 -10.91
C ALA A 1182 -10.71 3.85 -9.82
N PHE A 1183 -10.25 4.61 -8.82
CA PHE A 1183 -11.08 5.13 -7.75
C PHE A 1183 -12.24 5.99 -8.28
N PHE A 1184 -11.96 6.97 -9.13
CA PHE A 1184 -12.99 7.89 -9.63
C PHE A 1184 -13.82 7.34 -10.80
N THR A 1185 -13.22 6.67 -11.79
CA THR A 1185 -13.96 6.14 -12.96
C THR A 1185 -14.59 4.78 -12.73
N GLY A 1186 -14.17 4.08 -11.68
CA GLY A 1186 -14.57 2.71 -11.36
C GLY A 1186 -13.62 1.70 -11.97
N SER A 1187 -13.92 0.43 -11.75
CA SER A 1187 -13.10 -0.63 -12.34
C SER A 1187 -13.14 -0.54 -13.87
N PRO A 1188 -12.04 -0.87 -14.58
CA PRO A 1188 -12.03 -0.91 -16.04
C PRO A 1188 -13.08 -1.87 -16.66
N GLU A 1189 -13.52 -2.86 -15.88
CA GLU A 1189 -14.61 -3.81 -16.18
C GLU A 1189 -16.01 -3.17 -16.04
N ARG A 1190 -16.17 -2.12 -15.23
CA ARG A 1190 -17.44 -1.51 -14.76
C ARG A 1190 -18.31 -2.45 -13.91
N ASP A 1191 -17.72 -3.47 -13.27
CA ASP A 1191 -18.37 -4.22 -12.19
C ASP A 1191 -18.41 -3.43 -10.88
N VAL A 1192 -17.45 -2.52 -10.70
CA VAL A 1192 -17.38 -1.56 -9.59
C VAL A 1192 -17.73 -0.17 -10.13
N PRO A 1193 -18.78 0.50 -9.62
CA PRO A 1193 -19.04 1.90 -9.95
C PRO A 1193 -17.94 2.77 -9.36
N GLY A 1194 -17.42 3.69 -10.17
CA GLY A 1194 -16.47 4.68 -9.69
C GLY A 1194 -17.11 5.67 -8.74
N ARG A 1195 -16.26 6.33 -7.96
CA ARG A 1195 -16.64 7.47 -7.12
C ARG A 1195 -16.83 8.73 -7.94
N ASP A 1196 -17.71 8.66 -8.94
CA ASP A 1196 -18.09 9.76 -9.82
C ASP A 1196 -18.84 10.87 -9.04
N ASP A 1197 -19.38 10.53 -7.86
CA ASP A 1197 -19.90 11.43 -6.83
C ASP A 1197 -18.78 12.30 -6.21
N LEU A 1198 -17.70 11.67 -5.76
CA LEU A 1198 -16.55 12.35 -5.18
C LEU A 1198 -15.72 13.08 -6.25
N ALA A 1199 -15.76 12.60 -7.49
CA ALA A 1199 -15.18 13.29 -8.63
C ALA A 1199 -15.98 14.56 -9.00
N GLU A 1200 -17.33 14.51 -8.96
CA GLU A 1200 -18.19 15.70 -9.12
C GLU A 1200 -17.90 16.73 -8.01
N GLU A 1201 -17.71 16.27 -6.76
CA GLU A 1201 -17.34 17.10 -5.61
C GLU A 1201 -15.99 17.80 -5.79
N ILE A 1202 -14.90 17.06 -6.07
CA ILE A 1202 -13.56 17.67 -6.29
C ILE A 1202 -13.58 18.60 -7.52
N ALA A 1203 -14.29 18.24 -8.59
CA ALA A 1203 -14.38 19.07 -9.79
C ALA A 1203 -15.13 20.40 -9.51
N ALA A 1204 -16.17 20.36 -8.67
CA ALA A 1204 -16.90 21.53 -8.23
C ALA A 1204 -16.03 22.42 -7.30
N HIS A 1205 -15.44 21.85 -6.25
CA HIS A 1205 -14.56 22.60 -5.33
C HIS A 1205 -13.32 23.17 -6.04
N GLY A 1206 -12.75 22.43 -7.00
CA GLY A 1206 -11.64 22.91 -7.82
C GLY A 1206 -12.03 24.09 -8.73
N ARG A 1207 -13.23 24.04 -9.34
CA ARG A 1207 -13.77 25.16 -10.13
C ARG A 1207 -14.09 26.36 -9.26
N GLU A 1208 -14.73 26.16 -8.10
CA GLU A 1208 -15.01 27.20 -7.09
C GLU A 1208 -13.71 27.88 -6.64
N PHE A 1209 -12.71 27.10 -6.22
CA PHE A 1209 -11.38 27.60 -5.88
C PHE A 1209 -10.72 28.39 -7.02
N ALA A 1210 -10.83 27.95 -8.28
CA ALA A 1210 -10.27 28.68 -9.42
C ALA A 1210 -11.00 29.99 -9.76
N LEU A 1211 -12.28 30.10 -9.40
CA LEU A 1211 -13.12 31.27 -9.58
C LEU A 1211 -13.03 32.26 -8.40
N GLU A 1212 -12.75 31.77 -7.19
CA GLU A 1212 -12.81 32.56 -5.94
C GLU A 1212 -11.46 32.79 -5.26
N HIS A 1213 -10.44 31.97 -5.52
CA HIS A 1213 -9.16 31.99 -4.80
C HIS A 1213 -7.93 32.02 -5.72
N LEU A 1214 -8.12 31.84 -7.03
CA LEU A 1214 -7.10 32.02 -8.06
C LEU A 1214 -7.41 33.24 -8.95
N ARG A 1215 -8.03 34.29 -8.41
CA ARG A 1215 -8.35 35.50 -9.18
C ARG A 1215 -7.16 36.45 -9.23
N TRP A 1216 -7.34 37.54 -9.98
CA TRP A 1216 -6.34 38.60 -10.11
C TRP A 1216 -6.11 39.28 -8.77
N GLU A 1217 -7.19 39.43 -8.02
CA GLU A 1217 -7.31 39.94 -6.66
C GLU A 1217 -6.54 39.08 -5.64
N ASP A 1218 -6.60 37.74 -5.76
CA ASP A 1218 -5.86 36.83 -4.88
C ASP A 1218 -4.36 36.85 -5.17
N MET A 1219 -3.98 36.95 -6.45
CA MET A 1219 -2.59 37.18 -6.84
C MET A 1219 -2.08 38.54 -6.35
N GLN A 1220 -2.92 39.57 -6.35
CA GLN A 1220 -2.60 40.89 -5.80
C GLN A 1220 -2.33 40.81 -4.29
N SER A 1221 -3.17 40.11 -3.53
CA SER A 1221 -2.95 39.86 -2.10
C SER A 1221 -1.61 39.15 -1.84
N TYR A 1222 -1.35 38.02 -2.51
CA TYR A 1222 -0.08 37.28 -2.40
C TYR A 1222 1.13 38.16 -2.73
N MET A 1223 1.07 38.89 -3.85
CA MET A 1223 2.16 39.74 -4.30
C MET A 1223 2.36 40.96 -3.40
N PHE A 1224 1.31 41.44 -2.71
CA PHE A 1224 1.43 42.51 -1.73
C PHE A 1224 2.22 42.04 -0.50
N LEU A 1225 1.86 40.91 0.10
CA LEU A 1225 2.63 40.31 1.22
C LEU A 1225 4.09 40.08 0.81
N PHE A 1226 4.29 39.47 -0.36
CA PHE A 1226 5.61 39.22 -0.92
C PHE A 1226 6.44 40.51 -1.07
N LEU A 1227 5.85 41.59 -1.60
CA LEU A 1227 6.51 42.88 -1.74
C LEU A 1227 6.80 43.53 -0.37
N LEU A 1228 5.94 43.38 0.63
CA LEU A 1228 6.19 43.85 1.99
C LEU A 1228 7.37 43.09 2.63
N GLU A 1229 7.42 41.77 2.49
CA GLU A 1229 8.54 40.92 2.95
C GLU A 1229 9.86 41.32 2.27
N TYR A 1230 9.85 41.42 0.94
CA TYR A 1230 11.01 41.83 0.16
C TYR A 1230 11.45 43.26 0.51
N ARG A 1231 10.51 44.15 0.81
CA ARG A 1231 10.79 45.50 1.31
C ARG A 1231 11.44 45.49 2.70
N ARG A 1232 11.09 44.58 3.62
CA ARG A 1232 11.86 44.38 4.87
C ARG A 1232 13.30 43.97 4.55
N ALA A 1233 13.51 43.09 3.57
CA ALA A 1233 14.87 42.72 3.14
C ALA A 1233 15.63 43.90 2.50
N TRP A 1234 14.95 44.74 1.71
CA TRP A 1234 15.52 45.92 1.05
C TRP A 1234 15.94 47.05 2.01
N ALA A 1235 15.25 47.18 3.15
CA ALA A 1235 15.44 48.27 4.12
C ALA A 1235 16.75 48.18 4.92
N ASP A 1236 17.40 49.32 5.14
CA ASP A 1236 18.61 49.44 5.97
C ASP A 1236 18.31 49.24 7.47
N ASP A 1237 17.21 49.82 7.99
CA ASP A 1237 16.70 49.53 9.34
C ASP A 1237 15.51 48.56 9.26
N ARG A 1238 15.83 47.26 9.31
CA ARG A 1238 14.84 46.18 9.33
C ARG A 1238 13.93 46.22 10.58
N ARG A 1239 14.39 46.79 11.70
CA ARG A 1239 13.59 46.94 12.95
C ARG A 1239 12.60 48.09 12.89
N ALA A 1240 12.86 49.11 12.06
CA ALA A 1240 11.90 50.15 11.72
C ALA A 1240 10.96 49.74 10.57
N ALA A 1241 11.35 48.74 9.77
CA ALA A 1241 10.51 48.10 8.75
C ALA A 1241 9.64 46.93 9.29
N THR A 1242 9.84 46.53 10.55
CA THR A 1242 8.97 45.55 11.24
C THR A 1242 7.77 46.26 11.88
N TYR A 1243 6.60 45.66 11.84
CA TYR A 1243 5.39 46.14 12.51
C TYR A 1243 5.56 46.13 14.03
N ARG A 1244 4.92 47.10 14.69
CA ARG A 1244 4.77 47.14 16.14
C ARG A 1244 3.34 47.55 16.44
N TYR A 1245 2.71 46.77 17.30
CA TYR A 1245 1.38 47.07 17.80
C TYR A 1245 1.40 48.39 18.57
N THR A 1246 0.49 49.31 18.23
CA THR A 1246 0.34 50.60 18.89
C THR A 1246 -1.07 50.76 19.43
N GLU A 1247 -1.25 51.49 20.54
CA GLU A 1247 -2.57 51.67 21.18
C GLU A 1247 -3.64 52.31 20.26
N SER A 1248 -3.21 52.96 19.17
CA SER A 1248 -4.09 53.45 18.10
C SER A 1248 -4.74 52.36 17.26
N ASP A 1249 -4.14 51.17 17.20
CA ASP A 1249 -4.55 50.10 16.30
C ASP A 1249 -5.72 49.31 16.93
N ALA A 1250 -5.68 49.11 18.25
CA ALA A 1250 -6.71 48.45 19.08
C ALA A 1250 -8.14 49.01 18.99
N GLY A 1251 -8.29 50.20 18.39
CA GLY A 1251 -9.58 50.87 18.21
C GLY A 1251 -10.32 50.52 16.91
N MET A 1252 -9.70 49.79 15.98
CA MET A 1252 -10.27 49.50 14.65
C MET A 1252 -11.00 48.14 14.55
N GLY A 1253 -11.24 47.45 15.68
CA GLY A 1253 -11.83 46.11 15.75
C GLY A 1253 -13.30 45.95 15.30
N HIS A 1254 -13.91 46.99 14.73
CA HIS A 1254 -15.13 46.90 13.94
C HIS A 1254 -14.94 47.76 12.69
N VAL A 1255 -14.53 47.13 11.59
CA VAL A 1255 -14.68 47.72 10.26
C VAL A 1255 -16.14 47.47 9.84
N ASP A 1256 -17.02 48.37 10.27
CA ASP A 1256 -18.28 48.60 9.57
C ASP A 1256 -17.98 48.79 8.08
N ASN A 1257 -18.81 48.22 7.21
CA ASN A 1257 -18.68 48.24 5.75
C ASN A 1257 -18.16 49.58 5.21
N VAL A 1258 -16.86 49.65 4.93
CA VAL A 1258 -16.31 50.70 4.07
C VAL A 1258 -16.57 50.24 2.64
N GLU A 1259 -17.62 50.80 2.04
CA GLU A 1259 -17.78 50.77 0.59
C GLU A 1259 -16.51 51.34 -0.05
N LEU A 1260 -15.67 50.48 -0.63
CA LEU A 1260 -14.81 50.92 -1.71
C LEU A 1260 -15.70 50.99 -2.96
N ASP A 1261 -16.08 52.20 -3.33
CA ASP A 1261 -16.53 52.51 -4.68
C ASP A 1261 -15.44 52.05 -5.67
N LEU A 1262 -15.78 51.09 -6.53
CA LEU A 1262 -14.99 50.60 -7.67
C LEU A 1262 -15.34 51.36 -8.95
#